data_AF-A0A9D6HRN6-F1
#
_entry.id   AF-A0A9D6HRN6-F1
#
_cell.length_a   1.000
_cell.length_b   1.000
_cell.length_c   1.000
_cell.angle_alpha   90.00
_cell.angle_beta   90.00
_cell.angle_gamma   90.00
#
_symmetry.space_group_name_H-M   'P 1'
#
loop_
_entity.id
_entity.type
_entity.pdbx_description
1 polymer ?
#
loop_
_entity_poly.entity_id
_entity_poly.type
_entity_poly.pdbx_seq_one_letter_code
_entity_poly.pdbx_strand_id
1 'polypeptide(L)'
;MPEETTNQKSQYLKRDEIRTMEKDIARLREQESETVREKVAQLKTGEEAAKEAERLEESKQAAQEREELEAKAKRKEEELARARMDRAASAASDSSMAAKIEEEKKESLRAQLKEAQTKEEETRRKFLENVSAKAEGRAVEEKPYTPPIAPPPVYQRPAPQPVMPPTEAPQAKIEIPQPPIVPIPPISLRPADLPAEAPLSGAKEEAKKPFKFPLPSISLPKVKLPAIPVPKITGYFPGKSSIFEKIWVRIIASLFILAILAAVGTFWYWYLVIRPDTSVIREALPATPPAAQETVKKQPVIVQRLLSVGYYLPDTLKSIDAIIIHSGNNENGDPYNIENIIELYQAAKVATHYLIGRDGAIYQLAPDSAIAYHAGAGRMPDGRSNVNNFSIGISLVYKASESPNDAQYESLSWLVKVLKEKYGISAENILGYKDIAPSKTTPWNFDWDKFKLLISLAVPSHNDGAEFILRQLTLDQKIGQLLIIGINGTALTPEIENFIKTTRPGGIILFKKNIESPDQIKRLLQGVQKISLSETGLPLFIAIDQEGGMVSRMDFTEEKTGQYELESTSQAYEVGLERGGELKKLGINLNLSPLLDLAYPGDFLYGRSFQKDSEKTGVLAKALISGQKTAGILTAIKHFPGYSGISFNPEEKLATLSGIPPIAHFQKAMESNPELVMLASVIYPAIDSALPVAFSSKGIAFLKEKLGENPLIITDDLAQKAFSVNFSVKEAVTMPIKSGVDILLFSDLRSGADAASILKESIRTGKISEELIDRATLRIIRLKQNYFNN
;
A
#
# COMPACT_ATOMS: atom_id res chain seq x y z
N MET A 1 -46.64 -83.70 4.20
CA MET A 1 -46.64 -84.00 2.76
C MET A 1 -47.99 -83.56 2.21
N PRO A 2 -48.06 -83.01 0.99
CA PRO A 2 -47.46 -81.78 0.43
C PRO A 2 -48.61 -80.77 0.10
N GLU A 3 -48.51 -79.57 -0.50
CA GLU A 3 -47.90 -79.03 -1.74
C GLU A 3 -48.26 -77.50 -1.73
N GLU A 4 -47.59 -76.49 -2.30
CA GLU A 4 -47.28 -76.24 -3.72
C GLU A 4 -46.39 -74.96 -3.88
N THR A 5 -45.45 -75.00 -4.84
CA THR A 5 -44.92 -73.89 -5.71
C THR A 5 -44.20 -72.66 -5.12
N THR A 6 -43.13 -72.07 -5.68
CA THR A 6 -42.15 -72.40 -6.73
C THR A 6 -40.92 -71.48 -6.54
N ASN A 7 -39.75 -72.12 -6.63
CA ASN A 7 -38.37 -71.66 -6.90
C ASN A 7 -38.15 -70.29 -7.60
N GLN A 8 -37.19 -69.47 -7.16
CA GLN A 8 -36.04 -69.02 -7.98
C GLN A 8 -34.98 -68.16 -7.24
N LYS A 9 -33.74 -68.30 -7.73
CA LYS A 9 -32.44 -67.78 -7.29
C LYS A 9 -32.05 -66.44 -7.97
N SER A 10 -31.02 -65.81 -7.37
CA SER A 10 -30.05 -64.82 -7.93
C SER A 10 -30.47 -63.34 -7.77
N GLN A 11 -29.59 -62.36 -7.49
CA GLN A 11 -28.26 -62.07 -8.05
C GLN A 11 -27.37 -61.23 -7.11
N TYR A 12 -26.05 -61.39 -7.22
CA TYR A 12 -25.02 -60.41 -6.82
C TYR A 12 -24.79 -59.41 -7.96
N LEU A 13 -24.78 -58.10 -7.69
CA LEU A 13 -24.29 -57.07 -8.63
C LEU A 13 -22.78 -56.84 -8.43
N LYS A 14 -22.04 -56.61 -9.52
CA LYS A 14 -20.58 -56.38 -9.53
C LYS A 14 -20.26 -54.88 -9.38
N ARG A 15 -19.05 -54.57 -8.88
CA ARG A 15 -18.56 -53.21 -8.55
C ARG A 15 -18.69 -52.14 -9.65
N ASP A 16 -18.82 -52.52 -10.93
CA ASP A 16 -19.04 -51.56 -12.03
C ASP A 16 -20.50 -51.04 -12.09
N GLU A 17 -21.47 -51.78 -11.53
CA GLU A 17 -22.88 -51.35 -11.45
C GLU A 17 -23.09 -50.33 -10.33
N ILE A 18 -22.33 -50.42 -9.23
CA ILE A 18 -22.31 -49.42 -8.13
C ILE A 18 -21.74 -48.07 -8.63
N ARG A 19 -20.68 -48.12 -9.44
CA ARG A 19 -20.03 -46.91 -10.00
C ARG A 19 -20.88 -46.21 -11.06
N THR A 20 -21.78 -46.95 -11.71
CA THR A 20 -22.77 -46.43 -12.66
C THR A 20 -23.93 -45.78 -11.90
N MET A 21 -24.41 -46.40 -10.80
CA MET A 21 -25.41 -45.81 -9.91
C MET A 21 -24.94 -44.53 -9.20
N GLU A 22 -23.68 -44.42 -8.79
CA GLU A 22 -23.14 -43.18 -8.17
C GLU A 22 -23.05 -42.02 -9.16
N LYS A 23 -22.73 -42.30 -10.44
CA LYS A 23 -22.79 -41.31 -11.52
C LYS A 23 -24.22 -40.93 -11.89
N ASP A 24 -25.15 -41.88 -11.85
CA ASP A 24 -26.57 -41.61 -12.09
C ASP A 24 -27.20 -40.83 -10.92
N ILE A 25 -26.77 -41.04 -9.67
CA ILE A 25 -27.18 -40.23 -8.50
C ILE A 25 -26.60 -38.81 -8.58
N ALA A 26 -25.35 -38.64 -9.04
CA ALA A 26 -24.78 -37.31 -9.29
C ALA A 26 -25.52 -36.58 -10.43
N ARG A 27 -25.86 -37.30 -11.51
CA ARG A 27 -26.64 -36.78 -12.64
C ARG A 27 -28.09 -36.45 -12.26
N LEU A 28 -28.71 -37.23 -11.37
CA LEU A 28 -30.05 -36.95 -10.83
C LEU A 28 -30.05 -35.78 -9.84
N ARG A 29 -28.99 -35.57 -9.06
CA ARG A 29 -28.82 -34.39 -8.18
C ARG A 29 -28.53 -33.10 -8.96
N GLU A 30 -27.86 -33.22 -10.10
CA GLU A 30 -27.64 -32.11 -11.03
C GLU A 30 -28.95 -31.72 -11.74
N GLN A 31 -29.77 -32.71 -12.15
CA GLN A 31 -31.12 -32.50 -12.68
C GLN A 31 -32.13 -31.99 -11.63
N GLU A 32 -32.00 -32.33 -10.34
CA GLU A 32 -32.83 -31.75 -9.28
C GLU A 32 -32.51 -30.25 -9.04
N SER A 33 -31.28 -29.81 -9.26
CA SER A 33 -30.92 -28.38 -9.12
C SER A 33 -31.51 -27.51 -10.24
N GLU A 34 -31.65 -28.06 -11.45
CA GLU A 34 -32.32 -27.41 -12.57
C GLU A 34 -33.85 -27.47 -12.41
N THR A 35 -34.40 -28.57 -11.92
CA THR A 35 -35.84 -28.71 -11.68
C THR A 35 -36.31 -27.86 -10.48
N VAL A 36 -35.46 -27.60 -9.48
CA VAL A 36 -35.75 -26.65 -8.38
C VAL A 36 -35.63 -25.21 -8.86
N ARG A 37 -34.69 -24.88 -9.76
CA ARG A 37 -34.65 -23.56 -10.42
C ARG A 37 -35.88 -23.32 -11.31
N GLU A 38 -36.35 -24.33 -12.03
CA GLU A 38 -37.60 -24.24 -12.80
C GLU A 38 -38.86 -24.28 -11.93
N LYS A 39 -38.89 -25.01 -10.81
CA LYS A 39 -40.04 -24.99 -9.87
C LYS A 39 -40.12 -23.73 -9.02
N VAL A 40 -39.00 -23.09 -8.71
CA VAL A 40 -38.97 -21.73 -8.12
C VAL A 40 -39.42 -20.69 -9.15
N ALA A 41 -39.15 -20.91 -10.44
CA ALA A 41 -39.72 -20.13 -11.53
C ALA A 41 -41.21 -20.43 -11.80
N GLN A 42 -41.72 -21.62 -11.44
CA GLN A 42 -43.13 -22.01 -11.59
C GLN A 42 -44.01 -21.74 -10.35
N LEU A 43 -43.49 -21.13 -9.28
CA LEU A 43 -44.25 -20.73 -8.07
C LEU A 43 -44.31 -19.21 -7.83
N LYS A 44 -44.10 -18.40 -8.87
CA LYS A 44 -44.68 -17.06 -8.95
C LYS A 44 -45.71 -17.08 -10.08
N THR A 45 -46.86 -16.44 -9.88
CA THR A 45 -47.85 -16.28 -10.95
C THR A 45 -47.14 -15.73 -12.19
N GLY A 46 -47.38 -16.33 -13.36
CA GLY A 46 -46.63 -16.00 -14.59
C GLY A 46 -46.63 -14.52 -14.97
N GLU A 47 -47.58 -13.74 -14.44
CA GLU A 47 -47.64 -12.29 -14.58
C GLU A 47 -46.58 -11.53 -13.77
N GLU A 48 -46.19 -11.98 -12.57
CA GLU A 48 -45.17 -11.29 -11.75
C GLU A 48 -43.74 -11.61 -12.21
N ALA A 49 -43.48 -12.85 -12.62
CA ALA A 49 -42.18 -13.23 -13.18
C ALA A 49 -41.93 -12.55 -14.55
N ALA A 50 -42.98 -12.39 -15.37
CA ALA A 50 -42.89 -11.63 -16.61
C ALA A 50 -42.65 -10.14 -16.35
N LYS A 51 -43.38 -9.51 -15.41
CA LYS A 51 -43.18 -8.10 -15.04
C LYS A 51 -41.81 -7.83 -14.42
N GLU A 52 -41.24 -8.78 -13.68
CA GLU A 52 -39.90 -8.62 -13.07
C GLU A 52 -38.76 -8.86 -14.06
N ALA A 53 -38.94 -9.77 -15.03
CA ALA A 53 -38.02 -9.92 -16.16
C ALA A 53 -38.09 -8.72 -17.12
N GLU A 54 -39.28 -8.20 -17.40
CA GLU A 54 -39.49 -6.98 -18.18
C GLU A 54 -38.82 -5.77 -17.50
N ARG A 55 -38.99 -5.59 -16.19
CA ARG A 55 -38.30 -4.54 -15.41
C ARG A 55 -36.78 -4.67 -15.39
N LEU A 56 -36.26 -5.90 -15.35
CA LEU A 56 -34.82 -6.14 -15.39
C LEU A 56 -34.24 -5.81 -16.77
N GLU A 57 -35.00 -6.10 -17.82
CA GLU A 57 -34.59 -5.80 -19.20
C GLU A 57 -34.74 -4.30 -19.52
N GLU A 58 -35.80 -3.64 -19.04
CA GLU A 58 -35.95 -2.18 -19.04
C GLU A 58 -34.80 -1.51 -18.27
N SER A 59 -34.38 -2.07 -17.14
CA SER A 59 -33.25 -1.54 -16.36
C SER A 59 -31.91 -1.66 -17.10
N LYS A 60 -31.67 -2.78 -17.80
CA LYS A 60 -30.47 -2.96 -18.64
C LYS A 60 -30.49 -2.05 -19.86
N GLN A 61 -31.64 -1.89 -20.52
CA GLN A 61 -31.80 -0.97 -21.64
C GLN A 61 -31.58 0.48 -21.19
N ALA A 62 -32.12 0.88 -20.04
CA ALA A 62 -31.87 2.20 -19.46
C ALA A 62 -30.39 2.44 -19.11
N ALA A 63 -29.69 1.41 -18.62
CA ALA A 63 -28.25 1.49 -18.35
C ALA A 63 -27.42 1.62 -19.64
N GLN A 64 -27.77 0.88 -20.70
CA GLN A 64 -27.12 1.00 -22.00
C GLN A 64 -27.41 2.35 -22.68
N GLU A 65 -28.66 2.83 -22.65
CA GLU A 65 -29.01 4.15 -23.17
C GLU A 65 -28.27 5.26 -22.42
N ARG A 66 -28.09 5.12 -21.11
CA ARG A 66 -27.28 6.06 -20.31
C ARG A 66 -25.81 6.04 -20.73
N GLU A 67 -25.21 4.87 -20.89
CA GLU A 67 -23.82 4.75 -21.34
C GLU A 67 -23.64 5.33 -22.74
N GLU A 68 -24.61 5.13 -23.64
CA GLU A 68 -24.60 5.71 -24.98
C GLU A 68 -24.82 7.23 -24.97
N LEU A 69 -25.67 7.74 -24.07
CA LEU A 69 -25.89 9.18 -23.86
C LEU A 69 -24.67 9.86 -23.24
N GLU A 70 -24.01 9.24 -22.27
CA GLU A 70 -22.76 9.72 -21.67
C GLU A 70 -21.63 9.72 -22.72
N ALA A 71 -21.54 8.68 -23.54
CA ALA A 71 -20.60 8.63 -24.66
C ALA A 71 -20.90 9.68 -25.74
N LYS A 72 -22.17 9.91 -26.09
CA LYS A 72 -22.59 10.98 -27.01
C LYS A 72 -22.32 12.37 -26.42
N ALA A 73 -22.57 12.58 -25.13
CA ALA A 73 -22.29 13.83 -24.45
C ALA A 73 -20.78 14.13 -24.46
N LYS A 74 -19.95 13.14 -24.15
CA LYS A 74 -18.50 13.25 -24.17
C LYS A 74 -17.94 13.53 -25.57
N ARG A 75 -18.42 12.81 -26.61
CA ARG A 75 -18.05 13.08 -28.01
C ARG A 75 -18.43 14.49 -28.44
N LYS A 76 -19.62 14.95 -28.05
CA LYS A 76 -20.09 16.29 -28.37
C LYS A 76 -19.32 17.37 -27.62
N GLU A 77 -18.88 17.11 -26.40
CA GLU A 77 -18.03 18.00 -25.62
C GLU A 77 -16.61 18.11 -26.23
N GLU A 78 -16.06 16.99 -26.71
CA GLU A 78 -14.79 16.97 -27.46
C GLU A 78 -14.90 17.69 -28.81
N GLU A 79 -16.01 17.51 -29.53
CA GLU A 79 -16.30 18.22 -30.78
C GLU A 79 -16.50 19.73 -30.55
N LEU A 80 -17.13 20.11 -29.44
CA LEU A 80 -17.29 21.51 -29.03
C LEU A 80 -15.97 22.14 -28.58
N ALA A 81 -15.10 21.38 -27.92
CA ALA A 81 -13.75 21.83 -27.56
C ALA A 81 -12.90 22.08 -28.81
N ARG A 82 -13.02 21.21 -29.83
CA ARG A 82 -12.38 21.41 -31.14
C ARG A 82 -12.95 22.63 -31.88
N ALA A 83 -14.28 22.77 -31.94
CA ALA A 83 -14.94 23.92 -32.56
C ALA A 83 -14.63 25.25 -31.84
N ARG A 84 -14.38 25.23 -30.52
CA ARG A 84 -13.90 26.39 -29.75
C ARG A 84 -12.46 26.75 -30.07
N MET A 85 -11.59 25.76 -30.30
CA MET A 85 -10.22 26.00 -30.77
C MET A 85 -10.22 26.58 -32.19
N ASP A 86 -11.08 26.08 -33.08
CA ASP A 86 -11.20 26.58 -34.45
C ASP A 86 -11.87 27.98 -34.52
N ARG A 87 -12.84 28.29 -33.64
CA ARG A 87 -13.43 29.64 -33.54
C ARG A 87 -12.54 30.65 -32.83
N ALA A 88 -11.69 30.22 -31.90
CA ALA A 88 -10.65 31.09 -31.32
C ALA A 88 -9.61 31.51 -32.38
N ALA A 89 -9.49 30.75 -33.48
CA ALA A 89 -8.68 31.10 -34.64
C ALA A 89 -9.41 32.00 -35.67
N SER A 90 -10.75 32.17 -35.61
CA SER A 90 -11.49 33.09 -36.48
C SER A 90 -12.56 33.89 -35.73
N ALA A 91 -12.24 35.11 -35.31
CA ALA A 91 -13.22 36.00 -34.69
C ALA A 91 -13.95 36.85 -35.75
N ALA A 92 -15.27 36.65 -35.91
CA ALA A 92 -16.25 37.68 -36.28
C ALA A 92 -17.71 37.19 -36.15
N SER A 93 -18.52 37.99 -35.45
CA SER A 93 -19.99 38.17 -35.40
C SER A 93 -20.97 36.97 -35.38
N ASP A 94 -22.02 37.15 -34.55
CA ASP A 94 -23.29 36.41 -34.41
C ASP A 94 -23.33 35.19 -33.47
N SER A 95 -23.22 35.43 -32.15
CA SER A 95 -23.37 34.36 -31.13
C SER A 95 -24.57 34.47 -30.18
N SER A 96 -25.44 35.47 -30.31
CA SER A 96 -26.54 35.67 -29.36
C SER A 96 -27.66 34.61 -29.44
N MET A 97 -28.03 34.18 -30.65
CA MET A 97 -29.13 33.23 -30.86
C MET A 97 -28.67 31.77 -30.68
N ALA A 98 -27.47 31.44 -31.13
CA ALA A 98 -26.90 30.10 -31.01
C ALA A 98 -26.59 29.74 -29.54
N ALA A 99 -26.06 30.68 -28.76
CA ALA A 99 -25.79 30.47 -27.33
C ALA A 99 -27.08 30.25 -26.51
N LYS A 100 -28.18 30.92 -26.89
CA LYS A 100 -29.50 30.70 -26.27
C LYS A 100 -30.07 29.32 -26.58
N ILE A 101 -30.05 28.90 -27.84
CA ILE A 101 -30.49 27.56 -28.25
C ILE A 101 -29.61 26.46 -27.62
N GLU A 102 -28.33 26.77 -27.37
CA GLU A 102 -27.37 25.86 -26.76
C GLU A 102 -27.56 25.73 -25.24
N GLU A 103 -27.94 26.79 -24.53
CA GLU A 103 -28.33 26.67 -23.11
C GLU A 103 -29.67 25.98 -22.92
N GLU A 104 -30.68 26.27 -23.74
CA GLU A 104 -31.98 25.58 -23.66
C GLU A 104 -31.83 24.05 -23.85
N LYS A 105 -30.88 23.62 -24.69
CA LYS A 105 -30.55 22.19 -24.86
C LYS A 105 -29.82 21.59 -23.65
N LYS A 106 -28.97 22.36 -22.96
CA LYS A 106 -28.26 21.90 -21.76
C LYS A 106 -29.20 21.81 -20.56
N GLU A 107 -30.10 22.78 -20.39
CA GLU A 107 -31.15 22.71 -19.38
C GLU A 107 -32.10 21.54 -19.64
N SER A 108 -32.50 21.30 -20.89
CA SER A 108 -33.31 20.14 -21.26
C SER A 108 -32.61 18.81 -20.90
N LEU A 109 -31.31 18.69 -21.18
CA LEU A 109 -30.55 17.48 -20.86
C LEU A 109 -30.35 17.28 -19.35
N ARG A 110 -30.12 18.38 -18.59
CA ARG A 110 -30.04 18.35 -17.13
C ARG A 110 -31.37 17.96 -16.49
N ALA A 111 -32.48 18.46 -17.05
CA ALA A 111 -33.82 18.10 -16.60
C ALA A 111 -34.11 16.61 -16.83
N GLN A 112 -33.77 16.08 -18.01
CA GLN A 112 -33.91 14.64 -18.32
C GLN A 112 -33.05 13.77 -17.41
N LEU A 113 -31.82 14.19 -17.09
CA LEU A 113 -30.94 13.44 -16.18
C LEU A 113 -31.50 13.43 -14.75
N LYS A 114 -32.04 14.56 -14.28
CA LYS A 114 -32.65 14.67 -12.96
C LYS A 114 -33.95 13.87 -12.86
N GLU A 115 -34.74 13.83 -13.91
CA GLU A 115 -35.94 12.99 -14.00
C GLU A 115 -35.57 11.50 -13.96
N ALA A 116 -34.52 11.09 -14.69
CA ALA A 116 -34.02 9.71 -14.66
C ALA A 116 -33.54 9.29 -13.26
N GLN A 117 -32.78 10.16 -12.57
CA GLN A 117 -32.30 9.90 -11.20
C GLN A 117 -33.46 9.80 -10.20
N THR A 118 -34.47 10.66 -10.33
CA THR A 118 -35.64 10.65 -9.45
C THR A 118 -36.46 9.37 -9.64
N LYS A 119 -36.60 8.91 -10.89
CA LYS A 119 -37.32 7.67 -11.22
C LYS A 119 -36.60 6.43 -10.69
N GLU A 120 -35.27 6.44 -10.69
CA GLU A 120 -34.42 5.38 -10.11
C GLU A 120 -34.54 5.33 -8.58
N GLU A 121 -34.46 6.49 -7.89
CA GLU A 121 -34.65 6.56 -6.44
C GLU A 121 -36.05 6.10 -6.02
N GLU A 122 -37.09 6.47 -6.77
CA GLU A 122 -38.46 6.03 -6.50
C GLU A 122 -38.62 4.52 -6.71
N THR A 123 -37.95 3.95 -7.71
CA THR A 123 -37.92 2.51 -7.97
C THR A 123 -37.18 1.75 -6.87
N ARG A 124 -36.04 2.27 -6.43
CA ARG A 124 -35.25 1.72 -5.32
C ARG A 124 -36.01 1.80 -3.99
N ARG A 125 -36.73 2.90 -3.74
CA ARG A 125 -37.57 3.04 -2.54
C ARG A 125 -38.72 2.04 -2.54
N LYS A 126 -39.44 1.90 -3.66
CA LYS A 126 -40.51 0.89 -3.82
C LYS A 126 -39.99 -0.55 -3.66
N PHE A 127 -38.77 -0.82 -4.11
CA PHE A 127 -38.10 -2.11 -3.89
C PHE A 127 -37.84 -2.36 -2.40
N LEU A 128 -37.29 -1.38 -1.68
CA LEU A 128 -36.99 -1.50 -0.24
C LEU A 128 -38.26 -1.59 0.63
N GLU A 129 -39.31 -0.85 0.30
CA GLU A 129 -40.62 -0.94 0.97
C GLU A 129 -41.25 -2.33 0.79
N ASN A 130 -41.15 -2.93 -0.40
CA ASN A 130 -41.64 -4.30 -0.65
C ASN A 130 -40.81 -5.39 0.05
N VAL A 131 -39.50 -5.19 0.21
CA VAL A 131 -38.63 -6.09 0.98
C VAL A 131 -38.94 -6.01 2.48
N SER A 132 -39.22 -4.81 2.98
CA SER A 132 -39.64 -4.56 4.37
C SER A 132 -41.01 -5.15 4.68
N ALA A 133 -42.01 -4.95 3.82
CA ALA A 133 -43.36 -5.51 4.01
C ALA A 133 -43.37 -7.06 4.02
N LYS A 134 -42.44 -7.70 3.29
CA LYS A 134 -42.24 -9.16 3.31
C LYS A 134 -41.56 -9.69 4.58
N ALA A 135 -40.79 -8.84 5.28
CA ALA A 135 -40.17 -9.19 6.55
C ALA A 135 -41.17 -9.11 7.72
N GLU A 136 -42.14 -8.19 7.65
CA GLU A 136 -43.17 -8.01 8.69
C GLU A 136 -44.34 -9.02 8.58
N GLY A 137 -44.60 -9.57 7.40
CA GLY A 137 -45.64 -10.61 7.18
C GLY A 137 -45.30 -12.02 7.72
N ARG A 138 -44.23 -12.19 8.51
CA ARG A 138 -43.83 -13.48 9.12
C ARG A 138 -43.90 -13.50 10.65
N ALA A 139 -44.65 -12.58 11.25
CA ALA A 139 -44.95 -12.61 12.68
C ALA A 139 -46.38 -13.12 12.96
N VAL A 140 -46.42 -14.32 13.57
CA VAL A 140 -47.49 -14.93 14.40
C VAL A 140 -48.71 -15.58 13.71
N GLU A 141 -48.77 -16.92 13.79
CA GLU A 141 -50.01 -17.64 14.12
C GLU A 141 -49.69 -18.78 15.11
N GLU A 142 -50.18 -18.66 16.34
CA GLU A 142 -49.97 -19.58 17.46
C GLU A 142 -50.82 -20.87 17.34
N LYS A 143 -50.27 -22.00 17.80
CA LYS A 143 -51.04 -23.20 18.19
C LYS A 143 -50.61 -23.70 19.59
N PRO A 144 -51.52 -24.35 20.35
CA PRO A 144 -51.46 -24.36 21.81
C PRO A 144 -50.37 -25.27 22.39
N TYR A 145 -49.82 -24.80 23.50
CA TYR A 145 -48.82 -25.44 24.36
C TYR A 145 -49.28 -26.82 24.87
N THR A 146 -48.45 -27.83 24.63
CA THR A 146 -48.46 -29.12 25.36
C THR A 146 -47.18 -29.18 26.19
N PRO A 147 -47.24 -29.50 27.50
CA PRO A 147 -46.05 -29.48 28.35
C PRO A 147 -45.07 -30.60 27.95
N PRO A 148 -43.76 -30.34 28.00
CA PRO A 148 -42.76 -31.33 27.62
C PRO A 148 -42.73 -32.52 28.58
N ILE A 149 -42.70 -33.72 28.01
CA ILE A 149 -42.39 -34.97 28.70
C ILE A 149 -40.96 -34.87 29.26
N ALA A 150 -40.79 -35.33 30.51
CA ALA A 150 -39.56 -35.25 31.28
C ALA A 150 -38.33 -35.81 30.52
N PRO A 151 -37.13 -35.22 30.69
CA PRO A 151 -35.91 -35.76 30.12
C PRO A 151 -35.59 -37.14 30.72
N PRO A 152 -35.04 -38.08 29.94
CA PRO A 152 -34.51 -39.33 30.47
C PRO A 152 -33.32 -39.07 31.41
N PRO A 153 -33.05 -39.96 32.39
CA PRO A 153 -32.11 -39.69 33.46
C PRO A 153 -30.67 -39.54 32.96
N VAL A 154 -29.99 -38.57 33.56
CA VAL A 154 -28.56 -38.27 33.42
C VAL A 154 -27.73 -39.50 33.79
N TYR A 155 -26.90 -39.97 32.86
CA TYR A 155 -25.82 -40.91 33.16
C TYR A 155 -24.77 -40.19 34.02
N GLN A 156 -24.68 -40.53 35.31
CA GLN A 156 -23.58 -40.10 36.17
C GLN A 156 -22.29 -40.82 35.74
N ARG A 157 -21.23 -40.06 35.43
CA ARG A 157 -19.87 -40.63 35.32
C ARG A 157 -19.40 -41.10 36.70
N PRO A 158 -18.75 -42.27 36.83
CA PRO A 158 -18.13 -42.68 38.08
C PRO A 158 -16.92 -41.79 38.43
N ALA A 159 -16.70 -41.59 39.72
CA ALA A 159 -15.62 -40.77 40.27
C ALA A 159 -14.22 -41.29 39.89
N PRO A 160 -13.21 -40.40 39.74
CA PRO A 160 -11.83 -40.81 39.50
C PRO A 160 -11.24 -41.51 40.73
N GLN A 161 -10.57 -42.65 40.52
CA GLN A 161 -9.82 -43.34 41.57
C GLN A 161 -8.52 -42.59 41.93
N PRO A 162 -8.06 -42.67 43.19
CA PRO A 162 -6.82 -42.02 43.63
C PRO A 162 -5.58 -42.72 43.08
N VAL A 163 -4.66 -41.94 42.51
CA VAL A 163 -3.35 -42.42 42.04
C VAL A 163 -2.38 -42.49 43.23
N MET A 164 -1.83 -43.69 43.49
CA MET A 164 -0.81 -43.94 44.52
C MET A 164 0.59 -43.42 44.12
N PRO A 165 1.48 -43.14 45.10
CA PRO A 165 2.84 -42.64 44.83
C PRO A 165 3.77 -43.76 44.33
N PRO A 166 4.80 -43.44 43.52
CA PRO A 166 5.69 -44.44 42.95
C PRO A 166 6.65 -45.02 44.00
N THR A 167 6.75 -46.34 44.01
CA THR A 167 7.69 -47.15 44.81
C THR A 167 8.96 -47.42 44.00
N GLU A 168 10.12 -47.33 44.66
CA GLU A 168 11.45 -47.64 44.13
C GLU A 168 11.60 -49.12 43.70
N ALA A 169 12.27 -49.38 42.57
CA ALA A 169 13.02 -50.61 42.27
C ALA A 169 13.99 -50.38 41.08
N PRO A 170 14.98 -51.26 40.83
CA PRO A 170 16.39 -51.12 41.22
C PRO A 170 17.31 -50.66 40.08
N GLN A 171 18.44 -50.06 40.47
CA GLN A 171 19.49 -49.56 39.58
C GLN A 171 20.18 -50.68 38.77
N ALA A 172 20.13 -50.57 37.44
CA ALA A 172 21.05 -51.24 36.53
C ALA A 172 21.97 -50.18 35.90
N LYS A 173 23.29 -50.33 36.15
CA LYS A 173 24.36 -49.48 35.59
C LYS A 173 24.45 -49.65 34.07
N ILE A 174 24.26 -48.56 33.34
CA ILE A 174 24.74 -48.39 31.97
C ILE A 174 25.60 -47.14 31.96
N GLU A 175 26.90 -47.31 31.80
CA GLU A 175 27.89 -46.25 31.61
C GLU A 175 27.84 -45.74 30.17
N ILE A 176 27.73 -44.42 29.99
CA ILE A 176 28.02 -43.72 28.73
C ILE A 176 28.97 -42.55 29.07
N PRO A 177 30.11 -42.40 28.35
CA PRO A 177 31.22 -41.55 28.78
C PRO A 177 30.97 -40.05 28.55
N GLN A 178 31.48 -39.22 29.47
CA GLN A 178 31.47 -37.76 29.42
C GLN A 178 32.65 -37.21 28.58
N PRO A 179 32.49 -36.09 27.84
CA PRO A 179 33.60 -35.39 27.20
C PRO A 179 34.40 -34.54 28.20
N PRO A 180 35.70 -34.24 27.95
CA PRO A 180 36.58 -33.62 28.93
C PRO A 180 36.31 -32.12 29.10
N ILE A 181 36.29 -31.68 30.37
CA ILE A 181 36.24 -30.28 30.81
C ILE A 181 37.67 -29.75 30.91
N VAL A 182 37.96 -28.62 30.26
CA VAL A 182 39.23 -27.88 30.39
C VAL A 182 39.04 -26.72 31.38
N PRO A 183 39.93 -26.51 32.37
CA PRO A 183 39.76 -25.45 33.38
C PRO A 183 40.30 -24.09 32.91
N ILE A 184 39.57 -23.02 33.25
CA ILE A 184 39.99 -21.61 33.11
C ILE A 184 40.47 -21.12 34.49
N PRO A 185 41.64 -20.45 34.61
CA PRO A 185 42.13 -19.93 35.89
C PRO A 185 41.46 -18.59 36.27
N PRO A 186 41.43 -18.23 37.57
CA PRO A 186 40.67 -17.06 38.06
C PRO A 186 41.51 -15.78 38.01
N ILE A 187 40.87 -14.65 37.70
CA ILE A 187 41.45 -13.32 37.91
C ILE A 187 40.65 -12.59 38.99
N SER A 188 41.38 -12.22 40.05
CA SER A 188 40.93 -11.50 41.22
C SER A 188 40.80 -10.00 40.91
N LEU A 189 39.71 -9.38 41.37
CA LEU A 189 39.53 -7.92 41.41
C LEU A 189 39.83 -7.42 42.82
N ARG A 190 40.55 -6.29 42.93
CA ARG A 190 40.31 -5.17 43.88
C ARG A 190 41.22 -3.95 43.60
N PRO A 191 40.89 -2.75 44.12
CA PRO A 191 40.94 -1.47 43.39
C PRO A 191 41.89 -0.42 43.99
N ALA A 192 42.20 0.65 43.25
CA ALA A 192 42.21 2.07 43.67
C ALA A 192 42.95 2.99 42.67
N ASP A 193 42.55 4.26 42.69
CA ASP A 193 43.29 5.49 42.32
C ASP A 193 43.17 6.10 40.89
N LEU A 194 42.35 7.16 40.85
CA LEU A 194 42.44 8.40 40.03
C LEU A 194 43.83 9.09 40.19
N PRO A 195 44.25 10.19 39.50
CA PRO A 195 43.45 11.20 38.77
C PRO A 195 44.10 11.89 37.50
N ALA A 196 43.34 12.84 36.92
CA ALA A 196 43.70 14.19 36.43
C ALA A 196 44.50 14.49 35.12
N GLU A 197 43.85 15.36 34.31
CA GLU A 197 44.29 16.63 33.68
C GLU A 197 45.38 16.74 32.58
N ALA A 198 44.91 17.15 31.38
CA ALA A 198 45.33 18.32 30.57
C ALA A 198 46.69 18.27 29.77
N PRO A 199 46.99 19.24 28.86
CA PRO A 199 47.01 18.97 27.41
C PRO A 199 48.22 19.54 26.62
N LEU A 200 48.13 19.43 25.28
CA LEU A 200 48.75 20.28 24.22
C LEU A 200 50.19 20.06 23.72
N SER A 201 50.28 20.21 22.39
CA SER A 201 51.44 20.54 21.53
C SER A 201 52.43 19.40 21.22
N GLY A 202 52.94 19.23 20.01
CA GLY A 202 52.82 19.98 18.77
C GLY A 202 53.85 19.47 17.73
N ALA A 203 53.62 19.83 16.46
CA ALA A 203 54.60 19.94 15.36
C ALA A 203 55.35 18.63 14.97
N LYS A 204 55.74 18.34 13.73
CA LYS A 204 55.75 19.02 12.42
C LYS A 204 56.20 17.95 11.37
N GLU A 205 55.93 18.24 10.09
CA GLU A 205 56.72 17.93 8.86
C GLU A 205 57.44 16.56 8.76
N GLU A 206 57.25 15.76 7.71
CA GLU A 206 57.92 16.00 6.42
C GLU A 206 57.32 15.17 5.26
N ALA A 207 57.59 15.66 4.05
CA ALA A 207 57.00 15.25 2.79
C ALA A 207 57.98 14.47 1.89
N LYS A 208 57.40 13.64 1.01
CA LYS A 208 57.88 13.20 -0.34
C LYS A 208 59.07 12.23 -0.44
N LYS A 209 58.82 11.03 -1.00
CA LYS A 209 59.06 10.66 -2.43
C LYS A 209 58.69 9.19 -2.74
N PRO A 210 58.52 8.80 -4.02
CA PRO A 210 57.49 7.86 -4.47
C PRO A 210 57.98 6.42 -4.64
N PHE A 211 57.12 5.45 -4.33
CA PHE A 211 57.36 4.03 -4.61
C PHE A 211 56.70 3.64 -5.94
N LYS A 212 57.52 3.23 -6.93
CA LYS A 212 57.09 2.66 -8.22
C LYS A 212 56.76 1.18 -8.04
N PHE A 213 55.58 0.75 -8.50
CA PHE A 213 55.30 -0.66 -8.77
C PHE A 213 55.48 -0.96 -10.27
N PRO A 214 56.07 -2.12 -10.64
CA PRO A 214 56.19 -2.54 -12.03
C PRO A 214 54.85 -3.06 -12.57
N LEU A 215 54.51 -2.69 -13.81
CA LEU A 215 53.36 -3.23 -14.55
C LEU A 215 53.69 -4.62 -15.11
N PRO A 216 52.84 -5.65 -14.91
CA PRO A 216 52.92 -6.88 -15.69
C PRO A 216 52.23 -6.70 -17.05
N SER A 217 52.92 -7.13 -18.11
CA SER A 217 52.42 -7.21 -19.48
C SER A 217 51.29 -8.24 -19.60
N ILE A 218 50.09 -7.81 -19.98
CA ILE A 218 48.98 -8.72 -20.31
C ILE A 218 48.97 -8.96 -21.82
N SER A 219 49.26 -10.20 -22.24
CA SER A 219 48.99 -10.67 -23.60
C SER A 219 47.49 -10.97 -23.75
N LEU A 220 46.83 -10.34 -24.73
CA LEU A 220 45.44 -10.64 -25.07
C LEU A 220 45.33 -12.02 -25.75
N PRO A 221 44.40 -12.91 -25.33
CA PRO A 221 44.13 -14.13 -26.08
C PRO A 221 43.33 -13.81 -27.35
N LYS A 222 43.75 -14.39 -28.48
CA LYS A 222 43.01 -14.37 -29.75
C LYS A 222 41.72 -15.18 -29.60
N VAL A 223 40.58 -14.51 -29.52
CA VAL A 223 39.26 -15.15 -29.57
C VAL A 223 38.96 -15.56 -31.02
N LYS A 224 38.87 -16.86 -31.28
CA LYS A 224 38.23 -17.39 -32.49
C LYS A 224 36.71 -17.28 -32.30
N LEU A 225 36.04 -16.54 -33.19
CA LEU A 225 34.58 -16.53 -33.27
C LEU A 225 34.06 -17.94 -33.60
N PRO A 226 33.06 -18.46 -32.88
CA PRO A 226 32.43 -19.73 -33.26
C PRO A 226 31.60 -19.56 -34.53
N ALA A 227 31.69 -20.53 -35.43
CA ALA A 227 30.86 -20.59 -36.62
C ALA A 227 29.38 -20.76 -36.23
N ILE A 228 28.52 -19.87 -36.72
CA ILE A 228 27.07 -19.93 -36.52
C ILE A 228 26.53 -21.09 -37.37
N PRO A 229 25.90 -22.12 -36.80
CA PRO A 229 25.25 -23.15 -37.59
C PRO A 229 23.97 -22.59 -38.21
N VAL A 230 23.91 -22.56 -39.54
CA VAL A 230 22.66 -22.28 -40.27
C VAL A 230 21.73 -23.48 -40.07
N PRO A 231 20.50 -23.32 -39.55
CA PRO A 231 19.59 -24.42 -39.39
C PRO A 231 19.20 -24.98 -40.77
N LYS A 232 19.43 -26.29 -40.98
CA LYS A 232 18.87 -27.01 -42.12
C LYS A 232 17.35 -27.04 -41.97
N ILE A 233 16.65 -26.22 -42.76
CA ILE A 233 15.20 -26.35 -42.95
C ILE A 233 14.97 -27.57 -43.85
N THR A 234 15.01 -28.76 -43.25
CA THR A 234 14.52 -30.00 -43.84
C THR A 234 13.72 -30.72 -42.76
N GLY A 235 12.45 -30.37 -42.61
CA GLY A 235 11.60 -30.97 -41.58
C GLY A 235 10.10 -30.69 -41.71
N TYR A 236 9.70 -29.65 -42.45
CA TYR A 236 8.29 -29.38 -42.71
C TYR A 236 8.04 -29.55 -44.20
N PHE A 237 7.52 -30.71 -44.61
CA PHE A 237 6.60 -30.93 -45.75
C PHE A 237 6.55 -32.45 -46.01
N PRO A 238 5.54 -33.18 -45.50
CA PRO A 238 5.26 -34.52 -45.98
C PRO A 238 4.55 -34.41 -47.34
N GLY A 239 5.12 -35.02 -48.38
CA GLY A 239 4.48 -35.14 -49.69
C GLY A 239 4.96 -34.15 -50.76
N LYS A 240 4.88 -34.58 -52.03
CA LYS A 240 5.45 -33.95 -53.23
C LYS A 240 4.94 -32.51 -53.45
N SER A 241 5.58 -31.51 -52.84
CA SER A 241 5.35 -30.10 -53.18
C SER A 241 5.94 -29.77 -54.55
N SER A 242 5.16 -29.06 -55.36
CA SER A 242 5.51 -28.65 -56.73
C SER A 242 6.75 -27.75 -56.71
N ILE A 243 7.59 -27.84 -57.75
CA ILE A 243 8.75 -26.95 -57.93
C ILE A 243 8.36 -25.46 -57.78
N PHE A 244 7.14 -25.12 -58.16
CA PHE A 244 6.60 -23.76 -58.02
C PHE A 244 6.45 -23.30 -56.56
N GLU A 245 6.01 -24.15 -55.63
CA GLU A 245 5.87 -23.78 -54.21
C GLU A 245 7.23 -23.54 -53.55
N LYS A 246 8.24 -24.34 -53.90
CA LYS A 246 9.60 -24.17 -53.38
C LYS A 246 10.24 -22.88 -53.89
N ILE A 247 9.93 -22.47 -55.12
CA ILE A 247 10.36 -21.18 -55.69
C ILE A 247 9.64 -20.04 -54.98
N TRP A 248 8.33 -20.13 -54.75
CA TRP A 248 7.55 -19.10 -54.06
C TRP A 248 7.99 -18.86 -52.62
N VAL A 249 8.24 -19.92 -51.83
CA VAL A 249 8.74 -19.78 -50.46
C VAL A 249 10.13 -19.13 -50.43
N ARG A 250 10.99 -19.43 -51.41
CA ARG A 250 12.30 -18.78 -51.55
C ARG A 250 12.18 -17.30 -51.88
N ILE A 251 11.26 -16.93 -52.78
CA ILE A 251 11.01 -15.52 -53.13
C ILE A 251 10.53 -14.75 -51.88
N ILE A 252 9.58 -15.30 -51.12
CA ILE A 252 9.06 -14.65 -49.91
C ILE A 252 10.16 -14.50 -48.85
N ALA A 253 10.96 -15.54 -48.61
CA ALA A 253 12.08 -15.47 -47.68
C ALA A 253 13.13 -14.44 -48.12
N SER A 254 13.43 -14.35 -49.41
CA SER A 254 14.37 -13.35 -49.95
C SER A 254 13.82 -11.93 -49.83
N LEU A 255 12.52 -11.70 -50.06
CA LEU A 255 11.88 -10.40 -49.85
C LEU A 255 11.89 -9.99 -48.38
N PHE A 256 11.67 -10.95 -47.46
CA PHE A 256 11.71 -10.69 -46.02
C PHE A 256 13.12 -10.30 -45.54
N ILE A 257 14.16 -10.96 -46.05
CA ILE A 257 15.56 -10.61 -45.76
C ILE A 257 15.92 -9.23 -46.33
N LEU A 258 15.45 -8.91 -47.55
CA LEU A 258 15.63 -7.59 -48.16
C LEU A 258 14.98 -6.47 -47.34
N ALA A 259 13.79 -6.70 -46.78
CA ALA A 259 13.12 -5.74 -45.91
C ALA A 259 13.89 -5.49 -44.61
N ILE A 260 14.47 -6.53 -43.99
CA ILE A 260 15.32 -6.39 -42.80
C ILE A 260 16.59 -5.60 -43.11
N LEU A 261 17.26 -5.91 -44.24
CA LEU A 261 18.45 -5.18 -44.67
C LEU A 261 18.16 -3.72 -44.98
N ALA A 262 17.01 -3.42 -45.60
CA ALA A 262 16.57 -2.05 -45.82
C ALA A 262 16.33 -1.31 -44.49
N ALA A 263 15.67 -1.93 -43.51
CA ALA A 263 15.44 -1.32 -42.19
C ALA A 263 16.74 -1.03 -41.44
N VAL A 264 17.70 -1.96 -41.46
CA VAL A 264 19.03 -1.77 -40.87
C VAL A 264 19.81 -0.67 -41.61
N GLY A 265 19.72 -0.62 -42.93
CA GLY A 265 20.32 0.44 -43.75
C GLY A 265 19.77 1.82 -43.43
N THR A 266 18.44 1.95 -43.30
CA THR A 266 17.77 3.23 -42.96
C THR A 266 18.15 3.69 -41.54
N PHE A 267 18.26 2.76 -40.59
CA PHE A 267 18.73 3.07 -39.23
C PHE A 267 20.17 3.59 -39.23
N TRP A 268 21.07 2.95 -39.97
CA TRP A 268 22.47 3.38 -40.06
C TRP A 268 22.64 4.67 -40.86
N TYR A 269 21.83 4.91 -41.90
CA TYR A 269 21.80 6.19 -42.63
C TYR A 269 21.35 7.33 -41.72
N TRP A 270 20.31 7.13 -40.91
CA TRP A 270 19.87 8.12 -39.93
C TRP A 270 20.94 8.38 -38.86
N TYR A 271 21.60 7.32 -38.39
CA TYR A 271 22.64 7.40 -37.35
C TYR A 271 23.93 8.07 -37.82
N LEU A 272 24.36 7.83 -39.08
CA LEU A 272 25.64 8.32 -39.61
C LEU A 272 25.52 9.61 -40.41
N VAL A 273 24.37 9.87 -41.05
CA VAL A 273 24.23 10.98 -42.02
C VAL A 273 23.37 12.12 -41.48
N ILE A 274 22.38 11.84 -40.63
CA ILE A 274 21.38 12.84 -40.20
C ILE A 274 21.66 13.39 -38.78
N ARG A 275 22.58 12.78 -38.02
CA ARG A 275 22.99 13.36 -36.73
C ARG A 275 23.73 14.70 -36.95
N PRO A 276 23.31 15.81 -36.32
CA PRO A 276 24.08 17.04 -36.36
C PRO A 276 25.38 16.85 -35.54
N ASP A 277 26.49 17.18 -36.18
CA ASP A 277 27.84 17.13 -35.64
C ASP A 277 28.02 18.24 -34.58
N THR A 278 28.17 17.86 -33.30
CA THR A 278 28.37 18.79 -32.18
C THR A 278 29.83 19.13 -31.92
N SER A 279 30.75 18.83 -32.85
CA SER A 279 32.19 19.04 -32.63
C SER A 279 32.78 20.34 -33.21
N VAL A 280 31.98 21.22 -33.82
CA VAL A 280 32.52 22.44 -34.49
C VAL A 280 31.79 23.72 -34.08
N ILE A 281 31.86 24.13 -32.80
CA ILE A 281 31.88 25.56 -32.38
C ILE A 281 32.66 25.67 -31.06
N ARG A 282 33.99 25.75 -31.14
CA ARG A 282 34.84 26.29 -30.09
C ARG A 282 35.84 27.23 -30.74
N GLU A 283 35.50 28.52 -30.83
CA GLU A 283 36.44 29.62 -30.59
C GLU A 283 35.74 30.98 -30.50
N ALA A 284 36.11 31.72 -29.45
CA ALA A 284 36.00 33.15 -29.19
C ALA A 284 34.62 33.85 -29.26
N LEU A 285 33.98 34.03 -28.10
CA LEU A 285 33.22 35.22 -27.64
C LEU A 285 32.88 35.04 -26.13
N PRO A 286 32.60 36.12 -25.37
CA PRO A 286 33.22 36.46 -24.09
C PRO A 286 32.74 35.61 -22.91
N ALA A 287 33.54 35.60 -21.83
CA ALA A 287 33.31 34.83 -20.61
C ALA A 287 31.83 34.84 -20.16
N THR A 288 31.17 33.70 -20.36
CA THR A 288 29.86 33.40 -19.79
C THR A 288 29.99 33.30 -18.27
N PRO A 289 29.05 33.87 -17.49
CA PRO A 289 29.06 33.72 -16.04
C PRO A 289 28.96 32.24 -15.66
N PRO A 290 29.48 31.83 -14.49
CA PRO A 290 29.42 30.42 -14.08
C PRO A 290 27.98 29.91 -14.18
N ALA A 291 27.84 28.72 -14.78
CA ALA A 291 26.58 28.01 -14.91
C ALA A 291 25.83 28.08 -13.57
N ALA A 292 24.66 28.73 -13.58
CA ALA A 292 23.74 28.63 -12.49
C ALA A 292 23.45 27.14 -12.31
N GLN A 293 23.87 26.60 -11.17
CA GLN A 293 23.36 25.33 -10.67
C GLN A 293 21.84 25.39 -10.82
N GLU A 294 21.24 24.44 -11.53
CA GLU A 294 19.81 24.18 -11.36
C GLU A 294 19.65 23.76 -9.91
N THR A 295 19.37 24.74 -9.06
CA THR A 295 18.93 24.53 -7.70
C THR A 295 17.59 23.82 -7.83
N VAL A 296 17.58 22.54 -7.48
CA VAL A 296 16.33 21.83 -7.19
C VAL A 296 15.58 22.71 -6.19
N LYS A 297 14.53 23.42 -6.64
CA LYS A 297 13.77 24.32 -5.77
C LYS A 297 13.24 23.48 -4.61
N LYS A 298 13.75 23.76 -3.41
CA LYS A 298 13.34 23.10 -2.18
C LYS A 298 11.87 23.46 -1.95
N GLN A 299 10.97 22.48 -2.05
CA GLN A 299 9.56 22.66 -1.70
C GLN A 299 9.42 23.33 -0.32
N PRO A 300 8.47 24.25 -0.15
CA PRO A 300 8.36 25.08 1.06
C PRO A 300 8.04 24.24 2.29
N VAL A 301 8.74 24.49 3.39
CA VAL A 301 8.54 23.83 4.68
C VAL A 301 7.45 24.56 5.46
N ILE A 302 6.45 23.84 5.99
CA ILE A 302 5.47 24.37 6.96
C ILE A 302 6.08 24.23 8.36
N VAL A 303 6.38 25.36 8.97
CA VAL A 303 6.87 25.48 10.34
C VAL A 303 5.69 25.56 11.29
N GLN A 304 5.56 24.60 12.21
CA GLN A 304 4.53 24.65 13.25
C GLN A 304 4.83 25.76 14.26
N ARG A 305 3.90 26.71 14.39
CA ARG A 305 3.94 27.88 15.29
C ARG A 305 2.55 28.20 15.82
N LEU A 306 1.89 27.18 16.38
CA LEU A 306 0.52 27.33 16.88
C LEU A 306 0.44 28.41 17.96
N LEU A 307 -0.52 29.33 17.81
CA LEU A 307 -0.75 30.40 18.78
C LEU A 307 -1.52 29.87 20.00
N SER A 308 -1.33 30.52 21.15
CA SER A 308 -2.10 30.21 22.36
C SER A 308 -3.50 30.82 22.37
N VAL A 309 -3.75 31.80 21.50
CA VAL A 309 -5.01 32.56 21.38
C VAL A 309 -5.28 32.88 19.91
N GLY A 310 -6.53 33.26 19.58
CA GLY A 310 -6.92 33.65 18.22
C GLY A 310 -7.62 32.56 17.40
N TYR A 311 -7.77 31.36 17.98
CA TYR A 311 -8.63 30.30 17.46
C TYR A 311 -9.25 29.50 18.61
N TYR A 312 -10.21 28.62 18.30
CA TYR A 312 -10.71 27.60 19.23
C TYR A 312 -11.03 26.29 18.51
N LEU A 313 -11.01 25.17 19.22
CA LEU A 313 -11.39 23.87 18.69
C LEU A 313 -12.90 23.66 18.90
N PRO A 314 -13.70 23.44 17.84
CA PRO A 314 -15.12 23.15 17.99
C PRO A 314 -15.37 21.69 18.42
N ASP A 315 -16.49 21.43 19.10
CA ASP A 315 -16.90 20.08 19.51
C ASP A 315 -17.22 19.17 18.31
N THR A 316 -17.64 19.76 17.19
CA THR A 316 -17.85 19.09 15.91
C THR A 316 -17.19 19.89 14.80
N LEU A 317 -16.38 19.20 14.00
CA LEU A 317 -15.68 19.83 12.88
C LEU A 317 -16.70 20.12 11.77
N LYS A 318 -16.87 21.39 11.42
CA LYS A 318 -17.67 21.78 10.25
C LYS A 318 -16.85 21.56 8.99
N SER A 319 -17.51 21.20 7.88
CA SER A 319 -16.87 20.98 6.59
C SER A 319 -16.13 22.25 6.14
N ILE A 320 -14.83 22.14 5.91
CA ILE A 320 -14.01 23.21 5.33
C ILE A 320 -14.25 23.21 3.83
N ASP A 321 -14.70 24.33 3.28
CA ASP A 321 -15.02 24.44 1.85
C ASP A 321 -14.57 25.75 1.19
N ALA A 322 -13.79 26.57 1.91
CA ALA A 322 -13.28 27.85 1.41
C ALA A 322 -11.85 28.17 1.91
N ILE A 323 -11.13 28.99 1.13
CA ILE A 323 -9.83 29.57 1.49
C ILE A 323 -9.91 31.08 1.36
N ILE A 324 -9.51 31.81 2.39
CA ILE A 324 -9.46 33.27 2.41
C ILE A 324 -8.01 33.75 2.49
N ILE A 325 -7.57 34.46 1.46
CA ILE A 325 -6.22 35.01 1.32
C ILE A 325 -6.17 36.42 1.90
N HIS A 326 -5.20 36.66 2.76
CA HIS A 326 -4.93 37.93 3.44
C HIS A 326 -3.54 38.46 3.09
N SER A 327 -3.31 39.71 3.44
CA SER A 327 -1.98 40.29 3.56
C SER A 327 -1.85 41.00 4.90
N GLY A 328 -0.65 41.01 5.46
CA GLY A 328 -0.35 41.67 6.72
C GLY A 328 1.11 42.05 6.83
N ASN A 329 1.40 43.02 7.69
CA ASN A 329 2.73 43.48 8.04
C ASN A 329 2.71 44.03 9.47
N ASN A 330 3.88 44.33 10.00
CA ASN A 330 4.00 45.16 11.19
C ASN A 330 4.26 46.62 10.78
N GLU A 331 3.30 47.51 11.03
CA GLU A 331 3.45 48.95 10.74
C GLU A 331 4.35 49.68 11.75
N ASN A 332 4.55 49.12 12.95
CA ASN A 332 5.26 49.75 14.07
C ASN A 332 6.66 49.15 14.31
N GLY A 333 7.29 48.58 13.28
CA GLY A 333 8.61 47.95 13.37
C GLY A 333 9.10 47.42 12.03
N ASP A 334 9.90 46.35 12.03
CA ASP A 334 10.24 45.65 10.78
C ASP A 334 8.97 45.02 10.19
N PRO A 335 8.51 45.46 9.01
CA PRO A 335 7.25 45.03 8.43
C PRO A 335 7.24 43.56 7.99
N TYR A 336 8.40 42.91 7.92
CA TYR A 336 8.52 41.53 7.46
C TYR A 336 8.88 40.54 8.56
N ASN A 337 9.15 41.02 9.78
CA ASN A 337 9.53 40.16 10.89
C ASN A 337 8.33 39.32 11.34
N ILE A 338 8.47 38.00 11.20
CA ILE A 338 7.41 37.02 11.47
C ILE A 338 7.01 37.03 12.94
N GLU A 339 7.97 37.07 13.86
CA GLU A 339 7.70 37.02 15.30
C GLU A 339 6.88 38.25 15.74
N ASN A 340 7.24 39.44 15.24
CA ASN A 340 6.48 40.66 15.54
C ASN A 340 5.04 40.60 15.02
N ILE A 341 4.81 39.99 13.84
CA ILE A 341 3.46 39.82 13.28
C ILE A 341 2.65 38.81 14.10
N ILE A 342 3.28 37.72 14.53
CA ILE A 342 2.71 36.72 15.44
C ILE A 342 2.30 37.38 16.77
N GLU A 343 3.16 38.22 17.34
CA GLU A 343 2.86 38.99 18.56
C GLU A 343 1.65 39.92 18.36
N LEU A 344 1.55 40.60 17.22
CA LEU A 344 0.39 41.43 16.89
C LEU A 344 -0.91 40.60 16.81
N TYR A 345 -0.86 39.42 16.20
CA TYR A 345 -2.01 38.50 16.14
C TYR A 345 -2.45 38.05 17.52
N GLN A 346 -1.49 37.69 18.38
CA GLN A 346 -1.77 37.31 19.77
C GLN A 346 -2.36 38.47 20.58
N ALA A 347 -1.79 39.67 20.47
CA ALA A 347 -2.29 40.87 21.14
C ALA A 347 -3.72 41.23 20.71
N ALA A 348 -4.02 41.09 19.42
CA ALA A 348 -5.36 41.31 18.85
C ALA A 348 -6.31 40.12 19.07
N LYS A 349 -5.84 39.00 19.63
CA LYS A 349 -6.60 37.75 19.83
C LYS A 349 -7.24 37.23 18.54
N VAL A 350 -6.50 37.30 17.44
CA VAL A 350 -6.88 36.76 16.12
C VAL A 350 -5.80 35.82 15.60
N ALA A 351 -6.16 34.95 14.67
CA ALA A 351 -5.20 34.08 13.99
C ALA A 351 -5.66 33.83 12.56
N THR A 352 -4.71 33.77 11.62
CA THR A 352 -4.89 32.98 10.39
C THR A 352 -4.45 31.54 10.66
N HIS A 353 -4.84 30.60 9.80
CA HIS A 353 -4.35 29.22 9.92
C HIS A 353 -2.90 29.13 9.47
N TYR A 354 -2.57 29.85 8.39
CA TYR A 354 -1.22 29.92 7.85
C TYR A 354 -0.76 31.36 7.65
N LEU A 355 0.54 31.59 7.81
CA LEU A 355 1.24 32.84 7.54
C LEU A 355 2.43 32.53 6.62
N ILE A 356 2.65 33.32 5.55
CA ILE A 356 3.76 33.10 4.60
C ILE A 356 4.69 34.32 4.60
N GLY A 357 5.94 34.09 4.99
CA GLY A 357 6.99 35.12 5.03
C GLY A 357 7.45 35.58 3.64
N ARG A 358 8.24 36.65 3.60
CA ARG A 358 8.83 37.17 2.34
C ARG A 358 9.80 36.19 1.68
N ASP A 359 10.40 35.30 2.46
CA ASP A 359 11.27 34.21 1.99
C ASP A 359 10.48 33.00 1.46
N GLY A 360 9.13 33.03 1.55
CA GLY A 360 8.27 31.91 1.19
C GLY A 360 8.11 30.86 2.29
N ALA A 361 8.70 31.02 3.47
CA ALA A 361 8.48 30.11 4.59
C ALA A 361 7.00 30.15 5.02
N ILE A 362 6.41 28.97 5.21
CA ILE A 362 5.01 28.84 5.62
C ILE A 362 4.99 28.53 7.12
N TYR A 363 4.20 29.25 7.90
CA TYR A 363 4.03 29.05 9.34
C TYR A 363 2.58 28.67 9.62
N GLN A 364 2.35 27.52 10.26
CA GLN A 364 1.02 27.13 10.72
C GLN A 364 0.77 27.71 12.11
N LEU A 365 -0.20 28.61 12.21
CA LEU A 365 -0.55 29.38 13.41
C LEU A 365 -1.80 28.84 14.12
N ALA A 366 -2.68 28.13 13.39
CA ALA A 366 -3.80 27.40 13.96
C ALA A 366 -3.95 26.03 13.27
N PRO A 367 -4.39 24.98 13.97
CA PRO A 367 -4.73 23.70 13.35
C PRO A 367 -5.85 23.88 12.33
N ASP A 368 -5.84 23.14 11.23
CA ASP A 368 -6.92 23.18 10.23
C ASP A 368 -8.29 22.82 10.85
N SER A 369 -8.27 22.03 11.93
CA SER A 369 -9.45 21.63 12.69
C SER A 369 -10.02 22.71 13.61
N ALA A 370 -9.33 23.83 13.76
CA ALA A 370 -9.75 24.94 14.60
C ALA A 370 -10.55 25.97 13.82
N ILE A 371 -11.40 26.71 14.52
CA ILE A 371 -12.01 27.93 14.00
C ILE A 371 -11.07 29.08 14.36
N ALA A 372 -10.29 29.56 13.38
CA ALA A 372 -9.42 30.71 13.54
C ALA A 372 -10.14 32.03 13.22
N TYR A 373 -9.94 33.06 14.03
CA TYR A 373 -10.62 34.35 13.87
C TYR A 373 -9.96 35.24 12.79
N HIS A 374 -9.99 34.84 11.52
CA HIS A 374 -9.33 35.56 10.42
C HIS A 374 -10.27 36.38 9.53
N ALA A 375 -11.54 36.00 9.41
CA ALA A 375 -12.50 36.56 8.47
C ALA A 375 -13.47 37.60 9.09
N GLY A 376 -13.36 37.86 10.40
CA GLY A 376 -14.23 38.81 11.09
C GLY A 376 -15.73 38.55 10.83
N ALA A 377 -16.49 39.62 10.60
CA ALA A 377 -17.92 39.57 10.22
C ALA A 377 -18.15 39.41 8.70
N GLY A 378 -17.15 38.91 7.97
CA GLY A 378 -17.24 38.71 6.52
C GLY A 378 -18.38 37.78 6.09
N ARG A 379 -18.77 37.91 4.83
CA ARG A 379 -19.82 37.12 4.18
C ARG A 379 -19.34 36.67 2.80
N MET A 380 -19.51 35.40 2.48
CA MET A 380 -19.19 34.85 1.16
C MET A 380 -20.05 35.51 0.07
N PRO A 381 -19.60 35.51 -1.19
CA PRO A 381 -20.40 36.00 -2.33
C PRO A 381 -21.75 35.28 -2.50
N ASP A 382 -21.85 34.03 -2.06
CA ASP A 382 -23.09 33.24 -2.05
C ASP A 382 -24.06 33.60 -0.90
N GLY A 383 -23.68 34.55 -0.04
CA GLY A 383 -24.49 35.03 1.07
C GLY A 383 -24.21 34.35 2.42
N ARG A 384 -23.40 33.30 2.50
CA ARG A 384 -23.07 32.64 3.79
C ARG A 384 -22.26 33.54 4.71
N SER A 385 -22.69 33.67 5.96
CA SER A 385 -21.99 34.40 7.04
C SER A 385 -21.25 33.46 7.98
N ASN A 386 -20.47 34.00 8.92
CA ASN A 386 -19.61 33.24 9.85
C ASN A 386 -18.51 32.45 9.13
N VAL A 387 -17.82 33.13 8.20
CA VAL A 387 -16.84 32.52 7.30
C VAL A 387 -15.74 31.74 8.04
N ASN A 388 -15.33 32.21 9.23
CA ASN A 388 -14.36 31.50 10.09
C ASN A 388 -14.71 30.03 10.34
N ASN A 389 -16.00 29.66 10.31
CA ASN A 389 -16.47 28.32 10.66
C ASN A 389 -16.23 27.27 9.58
N PHE A 390 -15.94 27.66 8.35
CA PHE A 390 -15.85 26.75 7.20
C PHE A 390 -14.70 27.10 6.25
N SER A 391 -13.77 27.98 6.68
CA SER A 391 -12.70 28.45 5.82
C SER A 391 -11.32 28.39 6.47
N ILE A 392 -10.30 28.16 5.65
CA ILE A 392 -8.90 28.32 6.02
C ILE A 392 -8.43 29.73 5.66
N GLY A 393 -7.82 30.43 6.62
CA GLY A 393 -7.21 31.74 6.43
C GLY A 393 -5.72 31.63 6.16
N ILE A 394 -5.22 32.22 5.07
CA ILE A 394 -3.79 32.26 4.71
C ILE A 394 -3.36 33.72 4.60
N SER A 395 -2.39 34.16 5.40
CA SER A 395 -1.87 35.53 5.37
C SER A 395 -0.49 35.60 4.74
N LEU A 396 -0.25 36.59 3.88
CA LEU A 396 1.02 36.83 3.22
C LEU A 396 1.69 38.08 3.81
N VAL A 397 2.97 37.99 4.16
CA VAL A 397 3.70 39.09 4.78
C VAL A 397 4.30 40.05 3.75
N TYR A 398 3.73 41.24 3.59
CA TYR A 398 4.27 42.33 2.75
C TYR A 398 3.52 43.66 2.99
N LYS A 399 4.08 44.79 2.53
CA LYS A 399 3.48 46.13 2.72
C LYS A 399 2.37 46.41 1.69
N ALA A 400 1.43 47.30 2.04
CA ALA A 400 0.37 47.75 1.13
C ALA A 400 0.86 48.42 -0.17
N SER A 401 2.08 48.97 -0.18
CA SER A 401 2.72 49.54 -1.37
C SER A 401 3.43 48.50 -2.26
N GLU A 402 3.38 47.22 -1.91
CA GLU A 402 4.09 46.12 -2.57
C GLU A 402 3.13 45.03 -3.02
N SER A 403 3.61 44.12 -3.86
CA SER A 403 2.94 42.87 -4.21
C SER A 403 3.66 41.67 -3.57
N PRO A 404 3.00 40.50 -3.45
CA PRO A 404 3.70 39.26 -3.14
C PRO A 404 4.84 39.01 -4.15
N ASN A 405 5.96 38.45 -3.69
CA ASN A 405 7.06 38.04 -4.55
C ASN A 405 6.87 36.60 -5.06
N ASP A 406 7.80 36.13 -5.92
CA ASP A 406 7.70 34.79 -6.51
C ASP A 406 7.73 33.68 -5.45
N ALA A 407 8.58 33.80 -4.42
CA ALA A 407 8.64 32.82 -3.32
C ALA A 407 7.29 32.71 -2.60
N GLN A 408 6.61 33.82 -2.36
CA GLN A 408 5.28 33.84 -1.75
C GLN A 408 4.21 33.24 -2.67
N TYR A 409 4.22 33.55 -3.97
CA TYR A 409 3.29 32.93 -4.93
C TYR A 409 3.51 31.42 -5.07
N GLU A 410 4.76 30.97 -5.09
CA GLU A 410 5.12 29.55 -5.13
C GLU A 410 4.59 28.84 -3.88
N SER A 411 4.90 29.35 -2.69
CA SER A 411 4.42 28.78 -1.43
C SER A 411 2.90 28.81 -1.27
N LEU A 412 2.27 29.91 -1.64
CA LEU A 412 0.82 30.06 -1.60
C LEU A 412 0.13 29.09 -2.57
N SER A 413 0.62 29.02 -3.82
CA SER A 413 0.01 28.14 -4.83
C SER A 413 0.16 26.67 -4.46
N TRP A 414 1.32 26.28 -3.90
CA TRP A 414 1.54 24.94 -3.37
C TRP A 414 0.58 24.64 -2.21
N LEU A 415 0.53 25.51 -1.20
CA LEU A 415 -0.32 25.32 -0.02
C LEU A 415 -1.80 25.24 -0.39
N VAL A 416 -2.26 26.11 -1.31
CA VAL A 416 -3.64 26.11 -1.77
C VAL A 416 -3.97 24.82 -2.53
N LYS A 417 -3.09 24.31 -3.40
CA LYS A 417 -3.31 23.01 -4.06
C LYS A 417 -3.50 21.89 -3.05
N VAL A 418 -2.62 21.81 -2.05
CA VAL A 418 -2.69 20.79 -0.97
C VAL A 418 -4.02 20.88 -0.21
N LEU A 419 -4.43 22.08 0.19
CA LEU A 419 -5.66 22.29 0.94
C LEU A 419 -6.92 22.02 0.10
N LYS A 420 -6.92 22.39 -1.19
CA LYS A 420 -8.02 22.09 -2.10
C LYS A 420 -8.25 20.60 -2.23
N GLU A 421 -7.18 19.84 -2.42
CA GLU A 421 -7.24 18.39 -2.55
C GLU A 421 -7.70 17.73 -1.25
N LYS A 422 -7.11 18.15 -0.11
CA LYS A 422 -7.44 17.63 1.22
C LYS A 422 -8.91 17.81 1.60
N TYR A 423 -9.51 18.94 1.23
CA TYR A 423 -10.86 19.32 1.69
C TYR A 423 -11.91 19.39 0.59
N GLY A 424 -11.55 19.10 -0.66
CA GLY A 424 -12.47 19.20 -1.80
C GLY A 424 -12.92 20.63 -2.10
N ILE A 425 -12.05 21.63 -1.88
CA ILE A 425 -12.40 23.06 -2.03
C ILE A 425 -12.43 23.44 -3.51
N SER A 426 -13.58 23.91 -3.97
CA SER A 426 -13.74 24.42 -5.33
C SER A 426 -12.95 25.71 -5.57
N ALA A 427 -12.51 25.93 -6.81
CA ALA A 427 -11.64 27.07 -7.15
C ALA A 427 -12.32 28.44 -6.92
N GLU A 428 -13.64 28.50 -7.05
CA GLU A 428 -14.48 29.67 -6.80
C GLU A 428 -14.55 30.08 -5.33
N ASN A 429 -14.27 29.16 -4.40
CA ASN A 429 -14.24 29.43 -2.97
C ASN A 429 -12.84 29.83 -2.46
N ILE A 430 -11.95 30.24 -3.36
CA ILE A 430 -10.63 30.78 -3.04
C ILE A 430 -10.67 32.27 -3.29
N LEU A 431 -10.80 33.02 -2.21
CA LEU A 431 -11.16 34.44 -2.23
C LEU A 431 -10.14 35.27 -1.45
N GLY A 432 -10.02 36.55 -1.80
CA GLY A 432 -9.32 37.52 -0.98
C GLY A 432 -10.21 38.02 0.15
N TYR A 433 -9.61 38.56 1.21
CA TYR A 433 -10.39 39.09 2.32
C TYR A 433 -11.36 40.21 1.91
N LYS A 434 -10.94 41.07 0.97
CA LYS A 434 -11.78 42.12 0.37
C LYS A 434 -13.04 41.58 -0.32
N ASP A 435 -13.00 40.33 -0.81
CA ASP A 435 -14.12 39.73 -1.54
C ASP A 435 -15.23 39.26 -0.59
N ILE A 436 -14.89 38.98 0.68
CA ILE A 436 -15.85 38.63 1.73
C ILE A 436 -16.17 39.80 2.68
N ALA A 437 -15.36 40.85 2.65
CA ALA A 437 -15.53 42.05 3.47
C ALA A 437 -15.12 43.29 2.64
N PRO A 438 -16.05 43.88 1.86
CA PRO A 438 -15.73 44.95 0.89
C PRO A 438 -15.12 46.23 1.48
N SER A 439 -15.25 46.44 2.80
CA SER A 439 -14.59 47.55 3.51
C SER A 439 -13.10 47.29 3.80
N LYS A 440 -12.60 46.09 3.51
CA LYS A 440 -11.20 45.68 3.66
C LYS A 440 -10.48 45.77 2.31
N THR A 441 -9.16 45.93 2.39
CA THR A 441 -8.31 46.19 1.21
C THR A 441 -7.35 45.04 0.89
N THR A 442 -7.32 43.98 1.70
CA THR A 442 -6.39 42.86 1.56
C THR A 442 -6.98 41.72 0.71
N PRO A 443 -6.15 40.95 -0.01
CA PRO A 443 -4.70 41.10 -0.16
C PRO A 443 -4.32 42.30 -1.06
N TRP A 444 -3.33 43.09 -0.66
CA TRP A 444 -2.87 44.28 -1.39
C TRP A 444 -2.11 43.91 -2.68
N ASN A 445 -2.33 44.62 -3.79
CA ASN A 445 -1.62 44.42 -5.07
C ASN A 445 -1.43 42.95 -5.49
N PHE A 446 -2.41 42.09 -5.20
CA PHE A 446 -2.35 40.66 -5.48
C PHE A 446 -2.73 40.38 -6.95
N ASP A 447 -1.87 39.64 -7.64
CA ASP A 447 -2.05 39.23 -9.03
C ASP A 447 -2.84 37.91 -9.08
N TRP A 448 -4.15 38.05 -9.23
CA TRP A 448 -5.07 36.92 -9.29
C TRP A 448 -4.90 36.06 -10.53
N ASP A 449 -4.48 36.63 -11.66
CA ASP A 449 -4.32 35.88 -12.91
C ASP A 449 -3.06 35.01 -12.84
N LYS A 450 -1.95 35.55 -12.33
CA LYS A 450 -0.74 34.77 -12.01
C LYS A 450 -1.04 33.65 -11.03
N PHE A 451 -1.75 33.96 -9.94
CA PHE A 451 -2.10 32.95 -8.94
C PHE A 451 -3.01 31.86 -9.51
N LYS A 452 -4.06 32.22 -10.24
CA LYS A 452 -4.96 31.27 -10.92
C LYS A 452 -4.21 30.39 -11.91
N LEU A 453 -3.29 30.96 -12.68
CA LEU A 453 -2.42 30.21 -13.57
C LEU A 453 -1.59 29.18 -12.76
N LEU A 454 -0.90 29.62 -11.71
CA LEU A 454 -0.07 28.73 -10.86
C LEU A 454 -0.88 27.58 -10.23
N ILE A 455 -2.12 27.82 -9.79
CA ILE A 455 -2.98 26.76 -9.24
C ILE A 455 -3.64 25.88 -10.31
N SER A 456 -3.73 26.33 -11.57
CA SER A 456 -4.26 25.57 -12.71
C SER A 456 -3.22 24.68 -13.40
N LEU A 457 -1.93 25.02 -13.28
CA LEU A 457 -0.84 24.16 -13.74
C LEU A 457 -0.89 22.84 -12.97
N ALA A 458 -0.70 21.73 -13.68
CA ALA A 458 -0.74 20.37 -13.14
C ALA A 458 -0.07 20.30 -11.76
N VAL A 459 -0.78 19.69 -10.82
CA VAL A 459 -0.28 19.41 -9.47
C VAL A 459 1.07 18.69 -9.61
N PRO A 460 2.13 19.08 -8.89
CA PRO A 460 3.14 18.08 -8.58
C PRO A 460 2.42 16.97 -7.80
N SER A 461 2.41 15.76 -8.39
CA SER A 461 1.52 14.62 -8.05
C SER A 461 1.35 14.36 -6.54
N HIS A 462 0.33 13.56 -6.14
CA HIS A 462 0.07 12.98 -4.79
C HIS A 462 1.30 12.54 -3.94
N ASN A 463 2.50 12.52 -4.50
CA ASN A 463 3.80 12.29 -3.87
C ASN A 463 4.37 13.45 -3.03
N ASP A 464 3.87 14.68 -3.16
CA ASP A 464 4.49 15.87 -2.53
C ASP A 464 4.35 15.90 -0.99
N GLY A 465 3.25 15.39 -0.45
CA GLY A 465 3.05 15.30 1.00
C GLY A 465 4.02 14.32 1.67
N ALA A 466 4.31 13.20 1.01
CA ALA A 466 5.22 12.20 1.55
C ALA A 466 6.67 12.70 1.55
N GLU A 467 7.07 13.39 0.47
CA GLU A 467 8.39 14.02 0.38
C GLU A 467 8.54 15.17 1.37
N PHE A 468 7.47 15.91 1.63
CA PHE A 468 7.45 16.92 2.69
C PHE A 468 7.71 16.30 4.06
N ILE A 469 6.94 15.26 4.43
CA ILE A 469 7.11 14.57 5.72
C ILE A 469 8.53 14.00 5.82
N LEU A 470 9.02 13.34 4.77
CA LEU A 470 10.38 12.78 4.73
C LEU A 470 11.44 13.83 5.08
N ARG A 471 11.33 15.05 4.54
CA ARG A 471 12.26 16.16 4.80
C ARG A 471 12.16 16.70 6.23
N GLN A 472 11.04 16.50 6.92
CA GLN A 472 10.88 16.88 8.33
C GLN A 472 11.41 15.82 9.30
N LEU A 473 11.49 14.56 8.87
CA LEU A 473 12.00 13.50 9.72
C LEU A 473 13.51 13.65 9.93
N THR A 474 13.91 13.58 11.19
CA THR A 474 15.31 13.36 11.60
C THR A 474 15.79 12.00 11.10
N LEU A 475 17.11 11.83 11.00
CA LEU A 475 17.70 10.54 10.62
C LEU A 475 17.23 9.39 11.51
N ASP A 476 17.13 9.61 12.83
CA ASP A 476 16.65 8.60 13.78
C ASP A 476 15.19 8.21 13.51
N GLN A 477 14.33 9.19 13.19
CA GLN A 477 12.94 8.91 12.79
C GLN A 477 12.87 8.15 11.47
N LYS A 478 13.69 8.53 10.46
CA LYS A 478 13.77 7.82 9.18
C LYS A 478 14.18 6.37 9.39
N ILE A 479 15.27 6.12 10.12
CA ILE A 479 15.74 4.77 10.48
C ILE A 479 14.63 3.99 11.20
N GLY A 480 13.97 4.61 12.17
CA GLY A 480 12.86 3.99 12.89
C GLY A 480 11.75 3.53 11.96
N GLN A 481 11.39 4.32 10.94
CA GLN A 481 10.34 3.94 9.97
C GLN A 481 10.62 2.63 9.22
N LEU A 482 11.89 2.26 9.03
CA LEU A 482 12.27 1.00 8.37
C LEU A 482 12.06 -0.23 9.27
N LEU A 483 11.65 -0.07 10.53
CA LEU A 483 11.59 -1.17 11.51
C LEU A 483 10.15 -1.51 11.89
N ILE A 484 9.82 -2.80 11.83
CA ILE A 484 8.66 -3.40 12.51
C ILE A 484 9.18 -4.28 13.63
N ILE A 485 8.77 -3.99 14.87
CA ILE A 485 9.40 -4.56 16.07
C ILE A 485 8.37 -5.22 16.99
N GLY A 486 8.66 -6.42 17.46
CA GLY A 486 7.83 -7.12 18.45
C GLY A 486 7.96 -6.50 19.84
N ILE A 487 6.82 -6.33 20.51
CA ILE A 487 6.75 -5.82 21.89
C ILE A 487 6.47 -6.95 22.89
N ASN A 488 6.74 -6.70 24.17
CA ASN A 488 6.52 -7.67 25.24
C ASN A 488 5.27 -7.34 26.06
N GLY A 489 4.61 -8.37 26.59
CA GLY A 489 3.47 -8.20 27.51
C GLY A 489 2.19 -7.65 26.87
N THR A 490 1.18 -7.44 27.72
CA THR A 490 -0.20 -7.08 27.36
C THR A 490 -0.56 -5.64 27.72
N ALA A 491 0.38 -4.82 28.17
CA ALA A 491 0.12 -3.45 28.58
C ALA A 491 1.24 -2.52 28.12
N LEU A 492 0.92 -1.22 27.99
CA LEU A 492 1.91 -0.20 27.71
C LEU A 492 2.74 0.04 28.98
N THR A 493 3.90 -0.60 29.05
CA THR A 493 4.85 -0.42 30.16
C THR A 493 5.77 0.78 29.90
N PRO A 494 6.42 1.34 30.94
CA PRO A 494 7.44 2.38 30.76
C PRO A 494 8.59 1.96 29.83
N GLU A 495 8.94 0.67 29.81
CA GLU A 495 9.95 0.12 28.90
C GLU A 495 9.50 0.24 27.43
N ILE A 496 8.27 -0.18 27.12
CA ILE A 496 7.71 -0.10 25.76
C ILE A 496 7.53 1.37 25.34
N GLU A 497 7.02 2.21 26.24
CA GLU A 497 6.89 3.64 25.98
C GLU A 497 8.24 4.28 25.66
N ASN A 498 9.26 4.05 26.50
CA ASN A 498 10.60 4.57 26.28
C ASN A 498 11.21 4.03 24.98
N PHE A 499 10.98 2.75 24.67
CA PHE A 499 11.43 2.15 23.42
C PHE A 499 10.81 2.83 22.20
N ILE A 500 9.49 3.04 22.18
CA ILE A 500 8.83 3.71 21.06
C ILE A 500 9.32 5.16 20.92
N LYS A 501 9.52 5.88 22.04
CA LYS A 501 10.05 7.25 22.03
C LYS A 501 11.48 7.33 21.51
N THR A 502 12.33 6.35 21.82
CA THR A 502 13.74 6.38 21.45
C THR A 502 14.00 5.80 20.06
N THR A 503 13.44 4.63 19.75
CA THR A 503 13.62 3.93 18.48
C THR A 503 12.69 4.42 17.37
N ARG A 504 11.52 4.98 17.74
CA ARG A 504 10.52 5.55 16.81
C ARG A 504 10.16 4.60 15.65
N PRO A 505 9.82 3.34 15.94
CA PRO A 505 9.63 2.32 14.91
C PRO A 505 8.50 2.70 13.93
N GLY A 506 8.60 2.22 12.69
CA GLY A 506 7.58 2.36 11.67
C GLY A 506 6.36 1.48 11.95
N GLY A 507 6.53 0.41 12.70
CA GLY A 507 5.44 -0.42 13.19
C GLY A 507 5.83 -1.33 14.34
N ILE A 508 4.83 -2.02 14.86
CA ILE A 508 4.99 -3.12 15.81
C ILE A 508 4.33 -4.38 15.27
N ILE A 509 4.84 -5.55 15.67
CA ILE A 509 4.20 -6.84 15.39
C ILE A 509 3.69 -7.46 16.70
N LEU A 510 2.46 -7.97 16.65
CA LEU A 510 1.78 -8.63 17.75
C LEU A 510 1.93 -10.15 17.66
N PHE A 511 2.13 -10.76 18.82
CA PHE A 511 2.12 -12.20 19.03
C PHE A 511 1.07 -12.57 20.09
N LYS A 512 0.84 -13.88 20.28
CA LYS A 512 -0.08 -14.39 21.31
C LYS A 512 0.22 -13.83 22.71
N LYS A 513 1.50 -13.61 23.04
CA LYS A 513 1.93 -13.00 24.32
C LYS A 513 1.45 -11.57 24.56
N ASN A 514 0.93 -10.89 23.53
CA ASN A 514 0.45 -9.51 23.61
C ASN A 514 -1.07 -9.38 23.76
N ILE A 515 -1.79 -10.50 23.65
CA ILE A 515 -3.23 -10.52 23.43
C ILE A 515 -3.90 -11.35 24.52
N GLU A 516 -4.75 -10.70 25.30
CA GLU A 516 -5.54 -11.30 26.37
C GLU A 516 -7.04 -11.14 26.13
N SER A 517 -7.49 -9.93 25.78
CA SER A 517 -8.89 -9.62 25.49
C SER A 517 -9.02 -8.46 24.50
N PRO A 518 -10.18 -8.31 23.82
CA PRO A 518 -10.41 -7.20 22.89
C PRO A 518 -10.17 -5.82 23.50
N ASP A 519 -10.63 -5.59 24.73
CA ASP A 519 -10.48 -4.29 25.39
C ASP A 519 -9.04 -4.03 25.83
N GLN A 520 -8.32 -5.06 26.28
CA GLN A 520 -6.91 -4.95 26.62
C GLN A 520 -6.07 -4.56 25.41
N ILE A 521 -6.24 -5.25 24.27
CA ILE A 521 -5.41 -4.97 23.09
C ILE A 521 -5.72 -3.59 22.53
N LYS A 522 -6.99 -3.16 22.50
CA LYS A 522 -7.37 -1.80 22.09
C LYS A 522 -6.66 -0.74 22.92
N ARG A 523 -6.63 -0.88 24.26
CA ARG A 523 -5.93 0.07 25.13
C ARG A 523 -4.43 0.13 24.87
N LEU A 524 -3.79 -1.04 24.70
CA LEU A 524 -2.37 -1.11 24.35
C LEU A 524 -2.11 -0.39 23.01
N LEU A 525 -2.89 -0.71 21.98
CA LEU A 525 -2.73 -0.17 20.63
C LEU A 525 -2.99 1.34 20.55
N GLN A 526 -4.01 1.84 21.26
CA GLN A 526 -4.24 3.29 21.38
C GLN A 526 -3.07 4.02 22.04
N GLY A 527 -2.47 3.42 23.09
CA GLY A 527 -1.32 3.99 23.78
C GLY A 527 -0.08 4.10 22.89
N VAL A 528 0.30 3.01 22.21
CA VAL A 528 1.49 3.00 21.32
C VAL A 528 1.29 3.90 20.10
N GLN A 529 0.08 3.96 19.53
CA GLN A 529 -0.24 4.86 18.42
C GLN A 529 -0.12 6.33 18.83
N LYS A 530 -0.63 6.70 20.00
CA LYS A 530 -0.53 8.07 20.53
C LYS A 530 0.93 8.51 20.67
N ILE A 531 1.79 7.64 21.19
CA ILE A 531 3.22 7.95 21.36
C ILE A 531 3.87 8.14 19.99
N SER A 532 3.63 7.23 19.05
CA SER A 532 4.22 7.32 17.70
C SER A 532 3.82 8.61 16.98
N LEU A 533 2.53 8.99 17.06
CA LEU A 533 2.04 10.25 16.49
C LEU A 533 2.70 11.47 17.15
N SER A 534 2.89 11.48 18.47
CA SER A 534 3.57 12.60 19.14
C SER A 534 5.06 12.70 18.80
N GLU A 535 5.73 11.57 18.57
CA GLU A 535 7.17 11.51 18.33
C GLU A 535 7.56 11.69 16.87
N THR A 536 6.65 11.37 15.94
CA THR A 536 6.98 11.31 14.50
C THR A 536 5.95 12.00 13.60
N GLY A 537 4.75 12.30 14.10
CA GLY A 537 3.62 12.72 13.27
C GLY A 537 3.08 11.60 12.37
N LEU A 538 3.58 10.37 12.50
CA LEU A 538 3.20 9.23 11.69
C LEU A 538 2.59 8.12 12.57
N PRO A 539 1.51 7.46 12.11
CA PRO A 539 0.96 6.30 12.80
C PRO A 539 1.84 5.05 12.60
N LEU A 540 1.75 4.08 13.51
CA LEU A 540 2.39 2.78 13.40
C LEU A 540 1.64 1.86 12.44
N PHE A 541 2.38 1.05 11.69
CA PHE A 541 1.84 -0.25 11.26
C PHE A 541 1.69 -1.13 12.51
N ILE A 542 0.49 -1.68 12.69
CA ILE A 542 0.20 -2.68 13.72
C ILE A 542 0.01 -4.00 12.98
N ALA A 543 1.06 -4.81 12.98
CA ALA A 543 1.17 -6.05 12.26
C ALA A 543 0.76 -7.26 13.10
N ILE A 544 0.22 -8.30 12.47
CA ILE A 544 -0.04 -9.60 13.09
C ILE A 544 0.02 -10.72 12.04
N ASP A 545 0.34 -11.95 12.44
CA ASP A 545 0.11 -13.15 11.61
C ASP A 545 -1.25 -13.76 11.93
N GLN A 546 -2.33 -13.25 11.34
CA GLN A 546 -3.65 -13.86 11.42
C GLN A 546 -3.96 -14.54 10.07
N GLU A 547 -3.38 -15.72 9.84
CA GLU A 547 -3.55 -16.50 8.61
C GLU A 547 -4.84 -17.33 8.61
N GLY A 548 -5.34 -17.65 9.81
CA GLY A 548 -6.37 -18.66 10.02
C GLY A 548 -5.76 -20.02 10.34
N GLY A 549 -6.60 -20.98 10.74
CA GLY A 549 -6.18 -22.32 11.13
C GLY A 549 -5.14 -22.28 12.26
N MET A 550 -4.02 -22.97 12.04
CA MET A 550 -2.94 -23.11 13.04
C MET A 550 -2.23 -21.79 13.38
N VAL A 551 -2.28 -20.79 12.50
CA VAL A 551 -1.64 -19.49 12.71
C VAL A 551 -2.74 -18.44 12.89
N SER A 552 -3.46 -18.61 13.98
CA SER A 552 -4.42 -17.65 14.53
C SER A 552 -3.91 -17.22 15.90
N ARG A 553 -3.59 -15.93 16.07
CA ARG A 553 -3.00 -15.42 17.32
C ARG A 553 -4.04 -15.05 18.37
N MET A 554 -5.30 -14.93 17.96
CA MET A 554 -6.39 -14.45 18.80
C MET A 554 -7.42 -15.56 19.01
N ASP A 555 -7.65 -15.90 20.27
CA ASP A 555 -8.59 -16.97 20.63
C ASP A 555 -10.05 -16.48 20.60
N PHE A 556 -10.29 -15.16 20.73
CA PHE A 556 -11.63 -14.56 20.78
C PHE A 556 -12.21 -14.12 19.42
N THR A 557 -11.45 -14.24 18.32
CA THR A 557 -11.99 -14.01 16.98
C THR A 557 -12.90 -15.16 16.57
N GLU A 558 -13.97 -14.87 15.83
CA GLU A 558 -14.87 -15.89 15.31
C GLU A 558 -14.29 -16.50 14.03
N GLU A 559 -13.76 -15.65 13.14
CA GLU A 559 -13.12 -16.12 11.92
C GLU A 559 -11.75 -16.74 12.25
N LYS A 560 -11.58 -18.03 11.90
CA LYS A 560 -10.31 -18.77 11.98
C LYS A 560 -10.12 -19.78 10.85
N THR A 561 -10.82 -19.66 9.73
CA THR A 561 -10.77 -20.62 8.62
C THR A 561 -9.35 -20.71 8.06
N GLY A 562 -8.76 -21.91 8.07
CA GLY A 562 -7.43 -22.13 7.50
C GLY A 562 -7.44 -21.95 5.98
N GLN A 563 -6.31 -21.54 5.40
CA GLN A 563 -6.22 -21.34 3.94
C GLN A 563 -6.49 -22.65 3.16
N TYR A 564 -6.19 -23.81 3.75
CA TYR A 564 -6.46 -25.13 3.16
C TYR A 564 -7.96 -25.45 3.02
N GLU A 565 -8.83 -24.74 3.75
CA GLU A 565 -10.29 -24.90 3.74
C GLU A 565 -10.98 -24.02 2.69
N LEU A 566 -10.22 -23.15 2.00
CA LEU A 566 -10.75 -22.26 0.98
C LEU A 566 -10.93 -23.01 -0.34
N GLU A 567 -12.17 -23.08 -0.82
CA GLU A 567 -12.54 -23.83 -2.02
C GLU A 567 -13.02 -22.96 -3.18
N SER A 568 -13.53 -21.76 -2.89
CA SER A 568 -14.05 -20.82 -3.90
C SER A 568 -13.59 -19.39 -3.65
N THR A 569 -13.59 -18.56 -4.69
CA THR A 569 -13.25 -17.13 -4.60
C THR A 569 -14.21 -16.36 -3.70
N SER A 570 -15.50 -16.67 -3.75
CA SER A 570 -16.50 -16.01 -2.91
C SER A 570 -16.24 -16.30 -1.43
N GLN A 571 -15.99 -17.57 -1.08
CA GLN A 571 -15.62 -17.95 0.29
C GLN A 571 -14.32 -17.26 0.73
N ALA A 572 -13.28 -17.27 -0.11
CA ALA A 572 -12.01 -16.62 0.21
C ALA A 572 -12.16 -15.10 0.44
N TYR A 573 -12.99 -14.44 -0.37
CA TYR A 573 -13.32 -13.02 -0.19
C TYR A 573 -14.06 -12.76 1.13
N GLU A 574 -15.10 -13.53 1.44
CA GLU A 574 -15.86 -13.37 2.70
C GLU A 574 -14.97 -13.62 3.92
N VAL A 575 -14.16 -14.69 3.91
CA VAL A 575 -13.17 -14.96 4.96
C VAL A 575 -12.21 -13.78 5.13
N GLY A 576 -11.75 -13.19 4.01
CA GLY A 576 -10.90 -12.00 4.05
C GLY A 576 -11.61 -10.79 4.65
N LEU A 577 -12.87 -10.57 4.29
CA LEU A 577 -13.69 -9.45 4.76
C LEU A 577 -13.97 -9.57 6.27
N GLU A 578 -14.39 -10.74 6.74
CA GLU A 578 -14.67 -11.02 8.15
C GLU A 578 -13.42 -10.87 9.00
N ARG A 579 -12.35 -11.58 8.63
CA ARG A 579 -11.06 -11.52 9.33
C ARG A 579 -10.49 -10.12 9.36
N GLY A 580 -10.52 -9.42 8.22
CA GLY A 580 -10.05 -8.04 8.15
C GLY A 580 -10.89 -7.11 9.03
N GLY A 581 -12.21 -7.31 9.07
CA GLY A 581 -13.13 -6.54 9.90
C GLY A 581 -12.88 -6.73 11.40
N GLU A 582 -12.60 -7.95 11.83
CA GLU A 582 -12.22 -8.25 13.22
C GLU A 582 -10.91 -7.58 13.61
N LEU A 583 -9.88 -7.68 12.76
CA LEU A 583 -8.59 -7.02 12.98
C LEU A 583 -8.73 -5.50 13.09
N LYS A 584 -9.48 -4.89 12.16
CA LYS A 584 -9.69 -3.44 12.12
C LYS A 584 -10.39 -2.94 13.38
N LYS A 585 -11.39 -3.68 13.88
CA LYS A 585 -12.10 -3.34 15.14
C LYS A 585 -11.16 -3.28 16.34
N LEU A 586 -10.02 -3.98 16.33
CA LEU A 586 -9.03 -3.98 17.41
C LEU A 586 -7.99 -2.86 17.27
N GLY A 587 -7.91 -2.19 16.11
CA GLY A 587 -6.87 -1.22 15.78
C GLY A 587 -5.63 -1.84 15.12
N ILE A 588 -5.73 -3.09 14.67
CA ILE A 588 -4.72 -3.75 13.83
C ILE A 588 -4.96 -3.30 12.40
N ASN A 589 -3.88 -2.99 11.66
CA ASN A 589 -3.99 -2.41 10.31
C ASN A 589 -3.15 -3.13 9.25
N LEU A 590 -2.29 -4.07 9.65
CA LEU A 590 -1.48 -4.88 8.75
C LEU A 590 -1.60 -6.35 9.15
N ASN A 591 -2.04 -7.19 8.21
CA ASN A 591 -1.99 -8.65 8.37
C ASN A 591 -0.89 -9.21 7.49
N LEU A 592 0.03 -9.98 8.08
CA LEU A 592 1.12 -10.64 7.38
C LEU A 592 0.59 -11.94 6.75
N SER A 593 -0.35 -11.79 5.83
CA SER A 593 -1.16 -12.84 5.22
C SER A 593 -1.68 -12.33 3.87
N PRO A 594 -1.89 -13.18 2.85
CA PRO A 594 -1.84 -14.65 2.88
C PRO A 594 -0.46 -15.28 2.71
N LEU A 595 -0.37 -16.54 3.15
CA LEU A 595 0.77 -17.41 2.86
C LEU A 595 0.53 -18.15 1.54
N LEU A 596 1.40 -17.90 0.56
CA LEU A 596 1.35 -18.36 -0.82
C LEU A 596 2.27 -19.54 -1.11
N ASP A 597 3.09 -19.99 -0.16
CA ASP A 597 3.98 -21.12 -0.35
C ASP A 597 3.24 -22.38 -0.85
N LEU A 598 3.64 -22.90 -2.02
CA LEU A 598 3.20 -24.20 -2.49
C LEU A 598 3.89 -25.28 -1.66
N ALA A 599 3.15 -25.92 -0.76
CA ALA A 599 3.69 -26.94 0.12
C ALA A 599 3.01 -28.29 -0.15
N TYR A 600 3.78 -29.36 0.03
CA TYR A 600 3.32 -30.74 -0.16
C TYR A 600 3.38 -31.52 1.16
N PRO A 601 2.70 -32.69 1.27
CA PRO A 601 2.80 -33.52 2.47
C PRO A 601 4.26 -33.80 2.84
N GLY A 602 4.66 -33.44 4.07
CA GLY A 602 6.04 -33.54 4.55
C GLY A 602 6.79 -32.20 4.61
N ASP A 603 6.32 -31.18 3.89
CA ASP A 603 6.84 -29.82 4.02
C ASP A 603 6.38 -29.19 5.34
N PHE A 604 7.26 -28.40 5.95
CA PHE A 604 7.01 -27.74 7.24
C PHE A 604 5.78 -26.81 7.19
N LEU A 605 5.54 -26.15 6.06
CA LEU A 605 4.44 -25.21 5.88
C LEU A 605 3.14 -25.83 5.35
N TYR A 606 3.07 -27.15 5.17
CA TYR A 606 1.93 -27.81 4.51
C TYR A 606 0.58 -27.44 5.13
N GLY A 607 0.46 -27.51 6.46
CA GLY A 607 -0.78 -27.19 7.18
C GLY A 607 -1.17 -25.70 7.17
N ARG A 608 -0.28 -24.80 6.73
CA ARG A 608 -0.55 -23.36 6.58
C ARG A 608 -0.93 -22.99 5.15
N SER A 609 -0.47 -23.77 4.18
CA SER A 609 -0.69 -23.51 2.74
C SER A 609 -2.16 -23.68 2.33
N PHE A 610 -2.49 -23.20 1.13
CA PHE A 610 -3.79 -23.46 0.50
C PHE A 610 -4.00 -24.94 0.15
N GLN A 611 -2.93 -25.74 0.09
CA GLN A 611 -2.95 -27.14 -0.36
C GLN A 611 -3.62 -27.34 -1.73
N LYS A 612 -3.52 -26.32 -2.60
CA LYS A 612 -3.99 -26.36 -3.99
C LYS A 612 -2.81 -26.19 -4.94
N ASP A 613 -3.04 -26.43 -6.22
CA ASP A 613 -2.06 -26.08 -7.26
C ASP A 613 -1.84 -24.55 -7.35
N SER A 614 -0.86 -24.16 -8.16
CA SER A 614 -0.50 -22.75 -8.34
C SER A 614 -1.65 -21.90 -8.89
N GLU A 615 -2.46 -22.41 -9.81
CA GLU A 615 -3.52 -21.60 -10.42
C GLU A 615 -4.62 -21.30 -9.39
N LYS A 616 -5.12 -22.33 -8.72
CA LYS A 616 -6.17 -22.19 -7.69
C LYS A 616 -5.66 -21.40 -6.49
N THR A 617 -4.42 -21.62 -6.05
CA THR A 617 -3.79 -20.82 -4.97
C THR A 617 -3.79 -19.33 -5.30
N GLY A 618 -3.36 -18.95 -6.50
CA GLY A 618 -3.31 -17.54 -6.91
C GLY A 618 -4.69 -16.89 -6.96
N VAL A 619 -5.69 -17.61 -7.49
CA VAL A 619 -7.07 -17.11 -7.60
C VAL A 619 -7.73 -16.94 -6.23
N LEU A 620 -7.57 -17.91 -5.32
CA LEU A 620 -8.09 -17.81 -3.96
C LEU A 620 -7.38 -16.73 -3.14
N ALA A 621 -6.06 -16.64 -3.25
CA ALA A 621 -5.27 -15.60 -2.58
C ALA A 621 -5.69 -14.20 -3.01
N LYS A 622 -5.88 -13.96 -4.32
CA LYS A 622 -6.37 -12.69 -4.84
C LYS A 622 -7.70 -12.29 -4.17
N ALA A 623 -8.65 -13.22 -4.09
CA ALA A 623 -9.94 -12.97 -3.47
C ALA A 623 -9.83 -12.69 -1.96
N LEU A 624 -9.00 -13.46 -1.24
CA LEU A 624 -8.73 -13.28 0.19
C LEU A 624 -8.09 -11.92 0.49
N ILE A 625 -7.13 -11.49 -0.33
CA ILE A 625 -6.50 -10.16 -0.25
C ILE A 625 -7.55 -9.08 -0.50
N SER A 626 -8.37 -9.21 -1.55
CA SER A 626 -9.45 -8.26 -1.86
C SER A 626 -10.45 -8.11 -0.71
N GLY A 627 -10.81 -9.20 -0.03
CA GLY A 627 -11.68 -9.16 1.15
C GLY A 627 -11.06 -8.37 2.31
N GLN A 628 -9.80 -8.68 2.67
CA GLN A 628 -9.08 -7.97 3.73
C GLN A 628 -8.91 -6.48 3.41
N LYS A 629 -8.59 -6.14 2.16
CA LYS A 629 -8.47 -4.76 1.70
C LYS A 629 -9.80 -4.01 1.77
N THR A 630 -10.90 -4.66 1.41
CA THR A 630 -12.25 -4.08 1.53
C THR A 630 -12.60 -3.80 2.99
N ALA A 631 -12.18 -4.67 3.91
CA ALA A 631 -12.29 -4.41 5.34
C ALA A 631 -11.40 -3.25 5.81
N GLY A 632 -10.43 -2.82 5.00
CA GLY A 632 -9.46 -1.79 5.32
C GLY A 632 -8.27 -2.33 6.10
N ILE A 633 -7.74 -3.49 5.73
CA ILE A 633 -6.50 -4.08 6.27
C ILE A 633 -5.46 -4.19 5.16
N LEU A 634 -4.24 -3.75 5.47
CA LEU A 634 -3.07 -3.93 4.62
C LEU A 634 -2.63 -5.40 4.64
N THR A 635 -2.12 -5.90 3.53
CA THR A 635 -1.75 -7.31 3.36
C THR A 635 -0.27 -7.46 2.98
N ALA A 636 0.36 -8.52 3.48
CA ALA A 636 1.69 -8.95 3.06
C ALA A 636 1.64 -10.37 2.51
N ILE A 637 1.84 -10.54 1.21
CA ILE A 637 1.95 -11.89 0.62
C ILE A 637 3.30 -12.49 0.99
N LYS A 638 3.30 -13.77 1.38
CA LYS A 638 4.52 -14.43 1.87
C LYS A 638 4.60 -15.92 1.53
N HIS A 639 5.77 -16.52 1.43
CA HIS A 639 7.09 -15.91 1.45
C HIS A 639 7.67 -15.98 0.04
N PHE A 640 8.04 -14.86 -0.54
CA PHE A 640 8.54 -14.86 -1.92
C PHE A 640 10.03 -15.27 -1.99
N PRO A 641 10.45 -16.16 -2.90
CA PRO A 641 9.66 -16.87 -3.91
C PRO A 641 9.00 -18.17 -3.40
N GLY A 642 9.39 -18.68 -2.24
CA GLY A 642 8.72 -19.79 -1.58
C GLY A 642 9.61 -20.53 -0.57
N TYR A 643 9.01 -21.44 0.18
CA TYR A 643 9.67 -22.44 1.04
C TYR A 643 9.33 -23.89 0.59
N SER A 644 8.81 -24.08 -0.62
CA SER A 644 8.43 -25.39 -1.17
C SER A 644 9.55 -26.43 -1.03
N GLY A 645 9.25 -27.62 -0.53
CA GLY A 645 10.22 -28.72 -0.38
C GLY A 645 11.09 -28.65 0.87
N ILE A 646 10.83 -27.72 1.80
CA ILE A 646 11.56 -27.63 3.08
C ILE A 646 10.77 -28.37 4.16
N SER A 647 11.34 -29.48 4.66
CA SER A 647 10.71 -30.37 5.66
C SER A 647 11.06 -30.05 7.11
N PHE A 648 11.87 -29.02 7.35
CA PHE A 648 12.34 -28.61 8.68
C PHE A 648 12.00 -27.14 8.94
N ASN A 649 12.11 -26.68 10.19
CA ASN A 649 11.83 -25.29 10.53
C ASN A 649 12.91 -24.36 9.91
N PRO A 650 12.59 -23.51 8.93
CA PRO A 650 13.55 -22.58 8.32
C PRO A 650 14.02 -21.48 9.28
N GLU A 651 13.31 -21.25 10.39
CA GLU A 651 13.72 -20.29 11.42
C GLU A 651 14.92 -20.78 12.25
N GLU A 652 15.12 -22.09 12.31
CA GLU A 652 16.23 -22.71 13.05
C GLU A 652 17.47 -22.94 12.19
N LYS A 653 17.28 -23.14 10.89
CA LYS A 653 18.32 -23.51 9.95
C LYS A 653 18.05 -22.88 8.58
N LEU A 654 19.06 -22.23 8.02
CA LEU A 654 18.98 -21.68 6.67
C LEU A 654 18.91 -22.81 5.62
N ALA A 655 17.95 -22.71 4.70
CA ALA A 655 17.78 -23.66 3.61
C ALA A 655 18.48 -23.20 2.33
N THR A 656 18.97 -24.17 1.55
CA THR A 656 19.47 -23.96 0.18
C THR A 656 18.70 -24.89 -0.76
N LEU A 657 18.00 -24.32 -1.75
CA LEU A 657 17.22 -25.07 -2.73
C LEU A 657 17.80 -24.89 -4.12
N SER A 658 17.99 -26.00 -4.86
CA SER A 658 18.62 -25.99 -6.18
C SER A 658 17.80 -25.28 -7.27
N GLY A 659 16.48 -25.23 -7.11
CA GLY A 659 15.54 -24.61 -8.04
C GLY A 659 14.65 -23.59 -7.36
N ILE A 660 14.26 -22.56 -8.12
CA ILE A 660 13.26 -21.57 -7.70
C ILE A 660 11.88 -22.23 -7.84
N PRO A 661 11.01 -22.19 -6.81
CA PRO A 661 9.66 -22.75 -6.91
C PRO A 661 8.81 -21.99 -7.95
N PRO A 662 7.70 -22.58 -8.44
CA PRO A 662 6.77 -21.87 -9.32
C PRO A 662 6.21 -20.62 -8.64
N ILE A 663 6.22 -19.48 -9.31
CA ILE A 663 5.79 -18.18 -8.75
C ILE A 663 4.53 -17.59 -9.42
N ALA A 664 3.89 -18.32 -10.34
CA ALA A 664 2.75 -17.81 -11.09
C ALA A 664 1.58 -17.36 -10.18
N HIS A 665 1.40 -18.03 -9.04
CA HIS A 665 0.39 -17.67 -8.05
C HIS A 665 0.70 -16.36 -7.32
N PHE A 666 1.97 -16.02 -7.10
CA PHE A 666 2.34 -14.69 -6.58
C PHE A 666 1.94 -13.61 -7.58
N GLN A 667 2.24 -13.80 -8.87
CA GLN A 667 1.84 -12.86 -9.92
C GLN A 667 0.32 -12.70 -10.00
N LYS A 668 -0.43 -13.81 -9.83
CA LYS A 668 -1.89 -13.77 -9.78
C LYS A 668 -2.41 -12.99 -8.56
N ALA A 669 -1.81 -13.19 -7.39
CA ALA A 669 -2.14 -12.45 -6.17
C ALA A 669 -1.80 -10.96 -6.28
N MET A 670 -0.78 -10.59 -7.07
CA MET A 670 -0.45 -9.18 -7.34
C MET A 670 -1.58 -8.41 -8.05
N GLU A 671 -2.51 -9.09 -8.74
CA GLU A 671 -3.67 -8.43 -9.36
C GLU A 671 -4.61 -7.76 -8.35
N SER A 672 -4.55 -8.12 -7.05
CA SER A 672 -5.26 -7.41 -5.96
C SER A 672 -4.42 -6.30 -5.29
N ASN A 673 -3.22 -6.03 -5.82
CA ASN A 673 -2.28 -5.01 -5.33
C ASN A 673 -1.98 -5.13 -3.81
N PRO A 674 -1.50 -6.27 -3.30
CA PRO A 674 -1.09 -6.36 -1.90
C PRO A 674 0.00 -5.33 -1.62
N GLU A 675 -0.02 -4.76 -0.42
CA GLU A 675 0.81 -3.61 -0.10
C GLU A 675 2.25 -4.00 0.22
N LEU A 676 2.45 -5.21 0.74
CA LEU A 676 3.76 -5.74 1.10
C LEU A 676 4.01 -7.11 0.44
N VAL A 677 5.28 -7.40 0.18
CA VAL A 677 5.79 -8.75 -0.13
C VAL A 677 6.85 -9.09 0.91
N MET A 678 6.64 -10.19 1.64
CA MET A 678 7.62 -10.73 2.58
C MET A 678 8.52 -11.74 1.88
N LEU A 679 9.83 -11.62 2.10
CA LEU A 679 10.84 -12.46 1.47
C LEU A 679 11.11 -13.74 2.26
N ALA A 680 11.30 -14.85 1.53
CA ALA A 680 11.76 -16.11 2.09
C ALA A 680 13.25 -16.05 2.48
N SER A 681 13.57 -16.67 3.61
CA SER A 681 14.93 -16.83 4.14
C SER A 681 15.59 -18.09 3.56
N VAL A 682 15.73 -18.13 2.23
CA VAL A 682 16.23 -19.30 1.49
C VAL A 682 17.28 -18.87 0.46
N ILE A 683 18.36 -19.65 0.34
CA ILE A 683 19.37 -19.50 -0.70
C ILE A 683 18.90 -20.27 -1.94
N TYR A 684 18.80 -19.57 -3.06
CA TYR A 684 18.54 -20.16 -4.37
C TYR A 684 19.74 -19.91 -5.28
N PRO A 685 20.63 -20.89 -5.52
CA PRO A 685 21.85 -20.69 -6.31
C PRO A 685 21.61 -20.16 -7.72
N ALA A 686 20.43 -20.39 -8.29
CA ALA A 686 20.00 -19.81 -9.56
C ALA A 686 19.81 -18.28 -9.52
N ILE A 687 19.54 -17.70 -8.35
CA ILE A 687 19.42 -16.26 -8.08
C ILE A 687 20.74 -15.73 -7.53
N ASP A 688 21.20 -16.32 -6.44
CA ASP A 688 22.43 -15.97 -5.74
C ASP A 688 23.03 -17.22 -5.09
N SER A 689 24.31 -17.47 -5.35
CA SER A 689 25.00 -18.69 -4.91
C SER A 689 25.31 -18.72 -3.42
N ALA A 690 25.28 -17.57 -2.74
CA ALA A 690 25.75 -17.45 -1.36
C ALA A 690 24.73 -16.80 -0.41
N LEU A 691 23.88 -15.92 -0.92
CA LEU A 691 22.99 -15.11 -0.08
C LEU A 691 21.52 -15.54 -0.21
N PRO A 692 20.77 -15.55 0.90
CA PRO A 692 19.33 -15.72 0.83
C PRO A 692 18.69 -14.53 0.09
N VAL A 693 17.49 -14.72 -0.45
CA VAL A 693 16.80 -13.72 -1.27
C VAL A 693 16.68 -12.37 -0.57
N ALA A 694 16.38 -12.38 0.74
CA ALA A 694 16.28 -11.17 1.57
C ALA A 694 17.58 -10.34 1.69
N PHE A 695 18.73 -10.94 1.38
CA PHE A 695 20.06 -10.34 1.55
C PHE A 695 20.76 -10.09 0.21
N SER A 696 20.13 -10.46 -0.92
CA SER A 696 20.73 -10.39 -2.24
C SER A 696 20.07 -9.32 -3.10
N SER A 697 20.87 -8.37 -3.63
CA SER A 697 20.40 -7.42 -4.65
C SER A 697 19.87 -8.14 -5.90
N LYS A 698 20.38 -9.34 -6.23
CA LYS A 698 19.85 -10.17 -7.32
C LYS A 698 18.48 -10.75 -6.97
N GLY A 699 18.28 -11.13 -5.70
CA GLY A 699 16.99 -11.54 -5.18
C GLY A 699 15.94 -10.43 -5.23
N ILE A 700 16.30 -9.21 -4.85
CA ILE A 700 15.41 -8.04 -4.95
C ILE A 700 15.13 -7.67 -6.41
N ALA A 701 16.14 -7.71 -7.28
CA ALA A 701 15.94 -7.49 -8.72
C ALA A 701 15.00 -8.55 -9.32
N PHE A 702 15.16 -9.82 -8.93
CA PHE A 702 14.28 -10.91 -9.33
C PHE A 702 12.84 -10.67 -8.84
N LEU A 703 12.63 -10.27 -7.57
CA LEU A 703 11.30 -9.90 -7.09
C LEU A 703 10.68 -8.79 -7.94
N LYS A 704 11.43 -7.71 -8.19
CA LYS A 704 10.95 -6.56 -8.95
C LYS A 704 10.63 -6.91 -10.40
N GLU A 705 11.44 -7.76 -11.03
CA GLU A 705 11.19 -8.26 -12.38
C GLU A 705 9.88 -9.07 -12.44
N LYS A 706 9.61 -9.88 -11.43
CA LYS A 706 8.48 -10.82 -11.44
C LYS A 706 7.17 -10.25 -10.91
N LEU A 707 7.24 -9.38 -9.90
CA LEU A 707 6.08 -8.84 -9.17
C LEU A 707 5.92 -7.32 -9.33
N GLY A 708 6.87 -6.63 -9.95
CA GLY A 708 6.89 -5.18 -10.09
C GLY A 708 7.49 -4.46 -8.88
N GLU A 709 7.55 -3.12 -8.96
CA GLU A 709 8.18 -2.27 -7.94
C GLU A 709 7.20 -1.65 -6.93
N ASN A 710 5.90 -1.87 -7.12
CA ASN A 710 4.86 -1.23 -6.32
C ASN A 710 4.86 -1.67 -4.84
N PRO A 711 4.86 -2.97 -4.49
CA PRO A 711 4.73 -3.38 -3.08
C PRO A 711 5.98 -3.03 -2.27
N LEU A 712 5.79 -2.69 -1.01
CA LEU A 712 6.90 -2.59 -0.05
C LEU A 712 7.52 -3.96 0.17
N ILE A 713 8.85 -3.99 0.24
CA ILE A 713 9.59 -5.24 0.48
C ILE A 713 9.89 -5.33 1.97
N ILE A 714 9.43 -6.40 2.61
CA ILE A 714 9.68 -6.67 4.03
C ILE A 714 10.46 -7.98 4.22
N THR A 715 11.35 -8.04 5.20
CA THR A 715 12.00 -9.30 5.60
C THR A 715 11.04 -10.19 6.39
N ASP A 716 11.31 -11.50 6.40
CA ASP A 716 10.90 -12.36 7.51
C ASP A 716 11.66 -11.93 8.80
N ASP A 717 11.38 -12.57 9.95
CA ASP A 717 12.02 -12.21 11.21
C ASP A 717 13.56 -12.35 11.15
N LEU A 718 14.25 -11.22 11.31
CA LEU A 718 15.71 -11.18 11.32
C LEU A 718 16.32 -11.60 12.65
N ALA A 719 15.51 -11.74 13.71
CA ALA A 719 15.94 -12.26 15.01
C ALA A 719 16.00 -13.80 15.07
N GLN A 720 15.59 -14.49 14.00
CA GLN A 720 15.57 -15.95 13.96
C GLN A 720 16.97 -16.57 14.02
N LYS A 721 17.04 -17.79 14.58
CA LYS A 721 18.29 -18.52 14.82
C LYS A 721 19.07 -18.83 13.53
N ALA A 722 18.35 -19.07 12.43
CA ALA A 722 18.97 -19.30 11.13
C ALA A 722 19.91 -18.15 10.71
N PHE A 723 19.60 -16.89 11.07
CA PHE A 723 20.49 -15.78 10.74
C PHE A 723 21.60 -15.59 11.75
N SER A 724 21.34 -15.73 13.05
CA SER A 724 22.39 -15.54 14.07
C SER A 724 23.54 -16.56 13.97
N VAL A 725 23.30 -17.72 13.35
CA VAL A 725 24.33 -18.74 13.07
C VAL A 725 25.12 -18.45 11.79
N ASN A 726 24.51 -17.80 10.79
CA ASN A 726 25.09 -17.66 9.44
C ASN A 726 25.60 -16.25 9.13
N PHE A 727 25.13 -15.23 9.85
CA PHE A 727 25.45 -13.83 9.62
C PHE A 727 25.71 -13.11 10.93
N SER A 728 26.64 -12.15 10.92
CA SER A 728 26.74 -11.22 12.04
C SER A 728 25.48 -10.36 12.12
N VAL A 729 25.13 -9.88 13.31
CA VAL A 729 24.00 -8.95 13.51
C VAL A 729 24.10 -7.75 12.58
N LYS A 730 25.32 -7.25 12.35
CA LYS A 730 25.57 -6.14 11.43
C LYS A 730 25.23 -6.50 9.98
N GLU A 731 25.57 -7.69 9.52
CA GLU A 731 25.23 -8.15 8.18
C GLU A 731 23.73 -8.36 8.04
N ALA A 732 23.08 -9.00 9.02
CA ALA A 732 21.63 -9.20 9.07
C ALA A 732 20.84 -7.89 8.95
N VAL A 733 21.35 -6.81 9.54
CA VAL A 733 20.70 -5.48 9.46
C VAL A 733 21.05 -4.75 8.16
N THR A 734 22.32 -4.77 7.74
CA THR A 734 22.79 -3.88 6.65
C THR A 734 22.63 -4.46 5.25
N MET A 735 22.74 -5.78 5.06
CA MET A 735 22.64 -6.41 3.74
C MET A 735 21.23 -6.29 3.12
N PRO A 736 20.12 -6.51 3.85
CA PRO A 736 18.79 -6.33 3.28
C PRO A 736 18.52 -4.90 2.79
N ILE A 737 18.88 -3.89 3.59
CA ILE A 737 18.73 -2.48 3.22
C ILE A 737 19.53 -2.14 1.96
N LYS A 738 20.80 -2.57 1.89
CA LYS A 738 21.64 -2.40 0.69
C LYS A 738 21.09 -3.11 -0.53
N SER A 739 20.39 -4.22 -0.32
CA SER A 739 19.80 -5.01 -1.41
C SER A 739 18.54 -4.38 -1.97
N GLY A 740 17.89 -3.47 -1.23
CA GLY A 740 16.70 -2.77 -1.66
C GLY A 740 15.44 -3.10 -0.85
N VAL A 741 15.56 -3.82 0.27
CA VAL A 741 14.45 -4.03 1.22
C VAL A 741 14.00 -2.69 1.80
N ASP A 742 12.69 -2.54 2.03
CA ASP A 742 12.08 -1.33 2.60
C ASP A 742 11.89 -1.45 4.12
N ILE A 743 11.47 -2.62 4.63
CA ILE A 743 11.17 -2.84 6.06
C ILE A 743 11.93 -4.06 6.59
N LEU A 744 12.57 -3.91 7.75
CA LEU A 744 13.19 -4.97 8.53
C LEU A 744 12.26 -5.37 9.68
N LEU A 745 12.00 -6.67 9.81
CA LEU A 745 11.20 -7.23 10.88
C LEU A 745 12.09 -7.85 11.97
N PHE A 746 11.81 -7.51 13.23
CA PHE A 746 12.42 -8.13 14.41
C PHE A 746 11.33 -8.52 15.41
N SER A 747 11.30 -9.76 15.88
CA SER A 747 10.28 -10.23 16.83
C SER A 747 10.46 -9.75 18.27
N ASP A 748 11.55 -9.04 18.58
CA ASP A 748 11.87 -8.54 19.92
C ASP A 748 12.49 -7.13 19.95
N LEU A 749 12.32 -6.46 21.10
CA LEU A 749 12.78 -5.08 21.34
C LEU A 749 14.30 -4.93 21.22
N ARG A 750 15.08 -5.89 21.73
CA ARG A 750 16.55 -5.76 21.81
C ARG A 750 17.15 -5.79 20.42
N SER A 751 16.77 -6.77 19.60
CA SER A 751 17.23 -6.88 18.21
C SER A 751 16.85 -5.64 17.41
N GLY A 752 15.65 -5.09 17.65
CA GLY A 752 15.21 -3.83 17.05
C GLY A 752 16.04 -2.60 17.45
N ALA A 753 16.39 -2.45 18.72
CA ALA A 753 17.28 -1.37 19.19
C ALA A 753 18.70 -1.48 18.62
N ASP A 754 19.24 -2.70 18.57
CA ASP A 754 20.55 -2.99 17.99
C ASP A 754 20.53 -2.63 16.49
N ALA A 755 19.47 -2.98 15.76
CA ALA A 755 19.31 -2.65 14.35
C ALA A 755 19.30 -1.14 14.10
N ALA A 756 18.55 -0.37 14.88
CA ALA A 756 18.52 1.09 14.78
C ALA A 756 19.92 1.71 14.99
N SER A 757 20.63 1.23 16.01
CA SER A 757 22.00 1.68 16.33
C SER A 757 23.00 1.34 15.21
N ILE A 758 22.90 0.12 14.66
CA ILE A 758 23.75 -0.35 13.55
C ILE A 758 23.50 0.45 12.28
N LEU A 759 22.24 0.75 11.94
CA LEU A 759 21.89 1.56 10.78
C LEU A 759 22.44 2.97 10.93
N LYS A 760 22.22 3.61 12.09
CA LYS A 760 22.74 4.95 12.38
C LYS A 760 24.25 5.03 12.21
N GLU A 761 24.98 4.09 12.79
CA GLU A 761 26.44 4.04 12.66
C GLU A 761 26.89 3.73 11.22
N SER A 762 26.16 2.86 10.51
CA SER A 762 26.48 2.52 9.11
C SER A 762 26.26 3.70 8.18
N ILE A 763 25.28 4.56 8.44
CA ILE A 763 25.03 5.79 7.69
C ILE A 763 26.10 6.84 8.03
N ARG A 764 26.37 7.05 9.33
CA ARG A 764 27.42 7.98 9.78
C ARG A 764 28.80 7.66 9.23
N THR A 765 29.11 6.37 9.03
CA THR A 765 30.38 5.90 8.46
C THR A 765 30.37 5.77 6.93
N GLY A 766 29.28 6.17 6.25
CA GLY A 766 29.15 6.10 4.79
C GLY A 766 29.05 4.66 4.23
N LYS A 767 28.82 3.65 5.08
CA LYS A 767 28.63 2.26 4.66
C LYS A 767 27.26 2.01 4.05
N ILE A 768 26.26 2.81 4.43
CA ILE A 768 24.94 2.91 3.83
C ILE A 768 24.72 4.38 3.50
N SER A 769 24.22 4.68 2.31
CA SER A 769 23.92 6.05 1.92
C SER A 769 22.57 6.50 2.51
N GLU A 770 22.42 7.77 2.86
CA GLU A 770 21.15 8.28 3.39
C GLU A 770 20.03 8.18 2.34
N GLU A 771 20.36 8.27 1.05
CA GLU A 771 19.40 8.15 -0.05
C GLU A 771 18.68 6.79 -0.06
N LEU A 772 19.36 5.71 0.34
CA LEU A 772 18.74 4.38 0.46
C LEU A 772 17.67 4.35 1.56
N ILE A 773 17.92 5.05 2.67
CA ILE A 773 17.00 5.18 3.79
C ILE A 773 15.84 6.08 3.39
N ASP A 774 16.12 7.20 2.71
CA ASP A 774 15.12 8.14 2.22
C ASP A 774 14.17 7.46 1.23
N ARG A 775 14.70 6.66 0.30
CA ARG A 775 13.89 5.89 -0.65
C ARG A 775 12.94 4.94 0.07
N ALA A 776 13.41 4.15 1.03
CA ALA A 776 12.57 3.22 1.78
C ALA A 776 11.53 3.95 2.63
N THR A 777 11.97 4.97 3.39
CA THR A 777 11.11 5.81 4.24
C THR A 777 10.01 6.49 3.43
N LEU A 778 10.33 7.03 2.25
CA LEU A 778 9.36 7.69 1.38
C LEU A 778 8.25 6.76 0.94
N ARG A 779 8.58 5.52 0.55
CA ARG A 779 7.59 4.50 0.16
C ARG A 779 6.69 4.14 1.35
N ILE A 780 7.27 4.02 2.55
CA ILE A 780 6.54 3.75 3.79
C ILE A 780 5.57 4.90 4.13
N ILE A 781 6.03 6.15 4.06
CA ILE A 781 5.18 7.33 4.29
C ILE A 781 4.02 7.37 3.29
N ARG A 782 4.29 7.14 2.00
CA ARG A 782 3.24 7.11 0.96
C ARG A 782 2.18 6.07 1.29
N LEU A 783 2.59 4.86 1.68
CA LEU A 783 1.63 3.82 2.07
C LEU A 783 0.80 4.24 3.29
N LYS A 784 1.44 4.80 4.32
CA LYS A 784 0.73 5.29 5.51
C LYS A 784 -0.25 6.41 5.18
N GLN A 785 0.15 7.39 4.38
CA GLN A 785 -0.75 8.47 3.97
C GLN A 785 -1.95 7.94 3.21
N ASN A 786 -1.74 7.04 2.25
CA ASN A 786 -2.82 6.44 1.48
C ASN A 786 -3.77 5.61 2.35
N TYR A 787 -3.27 4.98 3.42
CA TYR A 787 -4.07 4.14 4.29
C TYR A 787 -4.82 4.91 5.39
N PHE A 788 -4.19 5.91 6.00
CA PHE A 788 -4.74 6.62 7.17
C PHE A 788 -5.46 7.94 6.83
N ASN A 789 -5.31 8.46 5.60
CA ASN A 789 -6.03 9.65 5.15
C ASN A 789 -7.33 9.33 4.39
N ASN A 790 -7.56 8.06 4.05
CA ASN A 790 -8.82 7.54 3.51
C ASN A 790 -9.63 6.88 4.63
#